data_AF-A0A924GIA2-F1
#
_entry.id   AF-A0A924GIA2-F1
#
_cell.length_a   1.000
_cell.length_b   1.000
_cell.length_c   1.000
_cell.angle_alpha   90.00
_cell.angle_beta   90.00
_cell.angle_gamma   90.00
#
_symmetry.space_group_name_H-M   'P 1'
#
loop_
_entity.id
_entity.type
_entity.pdbx_description
1 polymer ?
#
loop_
_entity_poly.entity_id
_entity_poly.type
_entity_poly.pdbx_seq_one_letter_code
_entity_poly.pdbx_strand_id
1 'polypeptide(L)'
;MDHAIVGFELLGDPVLGGEFVAFQDGLNVLYGLNGAGKTRLLTGMRNALRGISSDTLVGLIVRVQAPTEADIASDNDNRIFAGLEQRRSGAGLLLALADQLGGPKDRDRYSGYLKRNTISLPAAFKIVQDHLINELQGWFPPEGAIEINTDELESELLDDRLFLLLPDGEIGTARWHAWPVADRRGAAIARWEQLWAMSDDPSLLNEDECFELQERLYHLGLGSAGESYYLQSPSHGWIVSNHFAFYGSSVSTEIPPIVLTGDIDFGVDVADTQRDAEVSTLEFLSRTAISTAWATTGHKFDDLIPEVARQIATGAIDTKDLTPGEREGQLDEAVGVGERAAREVATELARDVNAYLTAALLDPPTASIEFTSPLFRFSMPAARWRFRHTPSGPAVDLTALSSAEKKWASLAILLAVGQRTRRTQWGTSAHQGRIIMLVDEPEAALHRAAEARAAEFLQQLSKEPAQVLFIVTHSPELLDLPDASLIEIVKDKSSTPTSLVQRLNLADRKALLRLGLRPSDLLRWPRVFLLVEGLHDQLVLEGYFGDRLRASRIEILPLRGATKLPNTVDSRVLFKYTDATVVALLDNISSDAVRECWDLAQSTTLLEGVEAGKQVIVNGIAGQSEESRFLREWLTSAIDNGLESRLMPIGLSARDVIEYLPVALMVPGAPNWEALRREHAEERESGTGIPGDFKKWLSIRKQIDVNESLIRLALESASSAPSELERLMKTLEAVSSQPRTPIQR
;
A
#
# COMPACT_ATOMS: atom_id res chain seq x y z
N MET A 1 4.85 -10.87 -14.55
CA MET A 1 3.80 -9.96 -14.08
C MET A 1 3.18 -9.39 -15.33
N ASP A 2 1.95 -9.80 -15.67
CA ASP A 2 1.37 -9.56 -17.01
C ASP A 2 0.62 -8.23 -17.11
N HIS A 3 0.89 -7.28 -16.23
CA HIS A 3 0.26 -5.95 -16.26
C HIS A 3 1.15 -4.93 -16.98
N ALA A 4 0.49 -4.06 -17.75
CA ALA A 4 1.15 -2.92 -18.38
C ALA A 4 1.52 -1.83 -17.37
N ILE A 5 0.94 -1.80 -16.16
CA ILE A 5 1.34 -0.85 -15.11
C ILE A 5 2.31 -1.55 -14.16
N VAL A 6 3.50 -0.99 -14.01
CA VAL A 6 4.53 -1.50 -13.08
C VAL A 6 4.36 -0.88 -11.70
N GLY A 7 3.93 0.39 -11.64
CA GLY A 7 3.70 1.09 -10.38
C GLY A 7 3.60 2.59 -10.54
N PHE A 8 3.68 3.29 -9.41
CA PHE A 8 3.55 4.74 -9.33
C PHE A 8 4.81 5.34 -8.73
N GLU A 9 5.19 6.48 -9.26
CA GLU A 9 6.36 7.23 -8.84
C GLU A 9 5.96 8.61 -8.34
N LEU A 10 6.52 9.03 -7.21
CA LEU A 10 6.31 10.36 -6.65
C LEU A 10 7.35 11.31 -7.23
N LEU A 11 6.88 12.32 -7.95
CA LEU A 11 7.74 13.22 -8.72
C LEU A 11 7.63 14.63 -8.14
N GLY A 12 8.54 15.04 -7.27
CA GLY A 12 8.64 16.45 -6.86
C GLY A 12 7.44 17.01 -6.08
N ASP A 13 6.63 16.16 -5.41
CA ASP A 13 5.60 16.67 -4.49
C ASP A 13 6.28 17.25 -3.23
N PRO A 14 5.93 18.48 -2.79
CA PRO A 14 6.57 19.13 -1.66
C PRO A 14 6.21 18.51 -0.30
N VAL A 15 5.18 17.66 -0.26
CA VAL A 15 4.62 17.02 0.94
C VAL A 15 4.87 15.51 0.93
N LEU A 16 5.11 14.88 -0.22
CA LEU A 16 5.33 13.45 -0.40
C LEU A 16 6.67 13.21 -1.10
N GLY A 17 7.61 12.60 -0.39
CA GLY A 17 8.81 11.99 -0.95
C GLY A 17 8.77 10.47 -0.82
N GLY A 18 9.84 9.80 -1.23
CA GLY A 18 10.03 8.37 -0.97
C GLY A 18 9.90 7.49 -2.21
N GLU A 19 9.75 6.18 -1.95
CA GLU A 19 9.99 5.13 -2.94
C GLU A 19 8.87 4.96 -3.96
N PHE A 20 9.22 4.31 -5.06
CA PHE A 20 8.31 3.73 -6.04
C PHE A 20 7.26 2.82 -5.38
N VAL A 21 5.98 3.14 -5.62
CA VAL A 21 4.85 2.32 -5.18
C VAL A 21 4.57 1.28 -6.26
N ALA A 22 5.21 0.12 -6.17
CA ALA A 22 4.99 -0.94 -7.16
C ALA A 22 3.54 -1.40 -7.17
N PHE A 23 3.03 -1.66 -8.37
CA PHE A 23 1.72 -2.24 -8.60
C PHE A 23 1.75 -3.72 -8.20
N GLN A 24 1.00 -4.08 -7.17
CA GLN A 24 0.92 -5.47 -6.70
C GLN A 24 -0.51 -5.96 -6.73
N ASP A 25 -0.65 -7.23 -7.10
CA ASP A 25 -1.92 -7.92 -7.16
C ASP A 25 -2.54 -8.02 -5.76
N GLY A 26 -3.87 -8.03 -5.72
CA GLY A 26 -4.62 -8.14 -4.48
C GLY A 26 -4.72 -6.83 -3.71
N LEU A 27 -4.52 -6.91 -2.39
CA LEU A 27 -4.86 -5.83 -1.46
C LEU A 27 -3.63 -5.03 -1.05
N ASN A 28 -3.57 -3.77 -1.50
CA ASN A 28 -2.55 -2.81 -1.11
C ASN A 28 -3.17 -1.82 -0.11
N VAL A 29 -2.58 -1.69 1.06
CA VAL A 29 -3.10 -0.85 2.15
C VAL A 29 -2.12 0.27 2.47
N LEU A 30 -2.57 1.49 2.23
CA LEU A 30 -1.85 2.72 2.53
C LEU A 30 -2.23 3.18 3.94
N TYR A 31 -1.24 3.28 4.82
CA TYR A 31 -1.45 3.65 6.22
C TYR A 31 -0.43 4.68 6.70
N GLY A 32 -0.75 5.30 7.84
CA GLY A 32 0.11 6.28 8.49
C GLY A 32 -0.68 7.46 9.05
N LEU A 33 0.03 8.31 9.78
CA LEU A 33 -0.17 9.77 9.76
C LEU A 33 -1.52 10.40 9.47
N ASN A 34 -2.27 10.95 10.45
CA ASN A 34 -3.19 12.03 10.11
C ASN A 34 -2.41 13.19 9.47
N GLY A 35 -2.82 13.55 8.25
CA GLY A 35 -2.14 14.54 7.43
C GLY A 35 -0.75 14.12 6.91
N ALA A 36 -0.41 12.82 6.88
CA ALA A 36 0.81 12.36 6.20
C ALA A 36 0.67 12.27 4.67
N GLY A 37 -0.50 12.62 4.13
CA GLY A 37 -0.71 12.64 2.67
C GLY A 37 -1.21 11.33 2.06
N LYS A 38 -1.89 10.45 2.83
CA LYS A 38 -2.51 9.21 2.29
C LYS A 38 -3.56 9.48 1.21
N THR A 39 -4.58 10.28 1.53
CA THR A 39 -5.60 10.72 0.56
C THR A 39 -4.98 11.48 -0.61
N ARG A 40 -3.92 12.24 -0.34
CA ARG A 40 -3.16 13.00 -1.34
C ARG A 40 -2.51 12.04 -2.35
N LEU A 41 -1.78 11.02 -1.87
CA LEU A 41 -1.18 9.98 -2.70
C LEU A 41 -2.23 9.22 -3.51
N LEU A 42 -3.32 8.76 -2.87
CA LEU A 42 -4.39 8.03 -3.57
C LEU A 42 -5.05 8.88 -4.66
N THR A 43 -5.21 10.18 -4.41
CA THR A 43 -5.73 11.14 -5.39
C THR A 43 -4.74 11.39 -6.52
N GLY A 44 -3.44 11.51 -6.22
CA GLY A 44 -2.40 11.59 -7.24
C GLY A 44 -2.38 10.35 -8.14
N MET A 45 -2.46 9.14 -7.56
CA MET A 45 -2.55 7.88 -8.32
C MET A 45 -3.80 7.84 -9.22
N ARG A 46 -4.96 8.26 -8.70
CA ARG A 46 -6.21 8.38 -9.47
C ARG A 46 -6.02 9.29 -10.69
N ASN A 47 -5.43 10.45 -10.46
CA ASN A 47 -5.24 11.49 -11.46
C ASN A 47 -4.20 11.07 -12.51
N ALA A 48 -3.13 10.38 -12.10
CA ALA A 48 -2.16 9.75 -13.00
C ALA A 48 -2.82 8.73 -13.94
N LEU A 49 -3.70 7.88 -13.43
CA LEU A 49 -4.44 6.90 -14.25
C LEU A 49 -5.43 7.55 -15.22
N ARG A 50 -5.90 8.76 -14.93
CA ARG A 50 -6.87 9.51 -15.76
C ARG A 50 -6.22 10.55 -16.66
N GLY A 51 -4.92 10.79 -16.54
CA GLY A 51 -4.23 11.85 -17.28
C GLY A 51 -4.73 13.23 -16.88
N ILE A 52 -5.18 13.41 -15.64
CA ILE A 52 -5.64 14.69 -15.11
C ILE A 52 -4.53 15.23 -14.23
N SER A 53 -4.08 16.45 -14.49
CA SER A 53 -3.08 17.13 -13.66
C SER A 53 -3.60 17.29 -12.22
N SER A 54 -2.69 17.27 -11.25
CA SER A 54 -3.06 17.48 -9.86
C SER A 54 -1.94 18.14 -9.09
N ASP A 55 -2.29 18.71 -7.94
CA ASP A 55 -1.31 19.29 -7.02
C ASP A 55 -0.32 18.25 -6.47
N THR A 56 -0.71 16.98 -6.54
CA THR A 56 0.12 15.83 -6.17
C THR A 56 0.71 15.23 -7.43
N LEU A 57 1.99 15.52 -7.66
CA LEU A 57 2.64 15.10 -8.89
C LEU A 57 3.08 13.63 -8.77
N VAL A 58 2.21 12.75 -9.26
CA VAL A 58 2.42 11.29 -9.32
C VAL A 58 2.56 10.88 -10.77
N GLY A 59 3.71 10.29 -11.09
CA GLY A 59 3.97 9.63 -12.36
C GLY A 59 3.51 8.17 -12.33
N LEU A 60 3.14 7.65 -13.49
CA LEU A 60 2.80 6.26 -13.72
C LEU A 60 3.94 5.58 -14.48
N ILE A 61 4.51 4.51 -13.93
CA ILE A 61 5.47 3.68 -14.66
C ILE A 61 4.70 2.55 -15.33
N VAL A 62 4.78 2.52 -16.65
CA VAL A 62 4.12 1.52 -17.48
C VAL A 62 5.14 0.74 -18.29
N ARG A 63 4.88 -0.55 -18.47
CA ARG A 63 5.60 -1.47 -19.34
C ARG A 63 4.78 -1.70 -20.60
N VAL A 64 5.36 -1.42 -21.75
CA VAL A 64 4.76 -1.74 -23.04
C VAL A 64 5.06 -3.19 -23.41
N GLN A 65 4.04 -4.03 -23.45
CA GLN A 65 4.18 -5.45 -23.77
C GLN A 65 4.17 -5.70 -25.28
N ALA A 66 4.87 -6.75 -25.72
CA ALA A 66 4.78 -7.21 -27.09
C ALA A 66 3.39 -7.84 -27.34
N PRO A 67 2.79 -7.64 -28.53
CA PRO A 67 1.59 -8.36 -28.92
C PRO A 67 1.84 -9.87 -28.90
N THR A 68 0.92 -10.64 -28.33
CA THR A 68 0.97 -12.11 -28.35
C THR A 68 0.55 -12.67 -29.72
N GLU A 69 0.78 -13.96 -30.00
CA GLU A 69 0.27 -14.59 -31.23
C GLU A 69 -1.26 -14.54 -31.30
N ALA A 70 -1.93 -14.69 -30.17
CA ALA A 70 -3.38 -14.50 -30.07
C ALA A 70 -3.78 -13.06 -30.43
N ASP A 71 -2.93 -12.08 -30.07
CA ASP A 71 -3.17 -10.70 -30.44
C ASP A 71 -3.10 -10.46 -31.94
N ILE A 72 -2.10 -11.06 -32.58
CA ILE A 72 -1.86 -10.99 -34.02
C ILE A 72 -2.96 -11.72 -34.80
N ALA A 73 -3.39 -12.90 -34.33
CA ALA A 73 -4.42 -13.69 -35.00
C ALA A 73 -5.79 -12.99 -35.02
N SER A 74 -6.17 -12.39 -33.89
CA SER A 74 -7.44 -11.69 -33.74
C SER A 74 -7.51 -10.33 -34.44
N ASP A 75 -6.36 -9.66 -34.61
CA ASP A 75 -6.23 -8.46 -35.45
C ASP A 75 -6.50 -8.77 -36.93
N ASN A 76 -6.13 -9.98 -37.38
CA ASN A 76 -6.37 -10.43 -38.76
C ASN A 76 -7.83 -10.83 -39.04
N ASP A 77 -8.57 -11.31 -38.02
CA ASP A 77 -9.95 -11.77 -38.16
C ASP A 77 -10.99 -10.64 -38.13
N ASN A 78 -10.66 -9.46 -37.58
CA ASN A 78 -11.62 -8.37 -37.37
C ASN A 78 -11.48 -7.21 -38.37
N ARG A 79 -12.13 -7.35 -39.53
CA ARG A 79 -12.30 -6.24 -40.50
C ARG A 79 -13.40 -5.22 -40.13
N ILE A 80 -14.06 -5.34 -38.97
CA ILE A 80 -15.38 -4.70 -38.74
C ILE A 80 -15.49 -3.87 -37.43
N PHE A 81 -14.51 -3.84 -36.51
CA PHE A 81 -14.70 -3.20 -35.20
C PHE A 81 -13.57 -2.25 -34.75
N ALA A 82 -13.33 -1.18 -35.52
CA ALA A 82 -12.37 -0.11 -35.16
C ALA A 82 -12.62 0.58 -33.80
N GLY A 83 -13.79 0.40 -33.17
CA GLY A 83 -14.12 0.95 -31.85
C GLY A 83 -13.99 -0.02 -30.67
N LEU A 84 -13.79 -1.32 -30.91
CA LEU A 84 -13.58 -2.34 -29.85
C LEU A 84 -12.13 -2.85 -29.79
N GLU A 85 -11.33 -2.58 -30.83
CA GLU A 85 -9.91 -2.98 -30.93
C GLU A 85 -8.99 -2.36 -29.87
N GLN A 86 -9.37 -1.22 -29.26
CA GLN A 86 -8.56 -0.54 -28.24
C GLN A 86 -8.46 -1.27 -26.89
N ARG A 87 -9.24 -2.34 -26.67
CA ARG A 87 -9.48 -2.89 -25.32
C ARG A 87 -8.73 -4.18 -25.04
N ARG A 88 -7.40 -4.12 -25.11
CA ARG A 88 -6.48 -5.17 -24.62
C ARG A 88 -5.45 -4.56 -23.70
N SER A 89 -4.85 -5.36 -22.82
CA SER A 89 -3.91 -4.86 -21.82
C SER A 89 -2.73 -4.14 -22.47
N GLY A 90 -2.66 -2.82 -22.32
CA GLY A 90 -1.59 -1.97 -22.88
C GLY A 90 -1.69 -1.65 -24.38
N ALA A 91 -2.68 -2.20 -25.11
CA ALA A 91 -2.85 -1.95 -26.55
C ALA A 91 -3.19 -0.48 -26.84
N GLY A 92 -4.04 0.15 -26.04
CA GLY A 92 -4.40 1.55 -26.19
C GLY A 92 -3.19 2.47 -26.03
N LEU A 93 -2.36 2.23 -25.01
CA LEU A 93 -1.10 2.96 -24.81
C LEU A 93 -0.15 2.77 -26.00
N LEU A 94 0.05 1.54 -26.45
CA LEU A 94 0.94 1.25 -27.57
C LEU A 94 0.50 1.96 -28.85
N LEU A 95 -0.80 1.94 -29.15
CA LEU A 95 -1.38 2.65 -30.29
C LEU A 95 -1.23 4.16 -30.16
N ALA A 96 -1.46 4.72 -28.96
CA ALA A 96 -1.30 6.14 -28.70
C ALA A 96 0.15 6.60 -28.87
N LEU A 97 1.12 5.82 -28.37
CA LEU A 97 2.54 6.08 -28.59
C LEU A 97 2.90 6.00 -30.08
N ALA A 98 2.45 4.95 -30.78
CA ALA A 98 2.73 4.77 -32.19
C ALA A 98 2.12 5.88 -33.07
N ASP A 99 0.93 6.38 -32.74
CA ASP A 99 0.30 7.48 -33.48
C ASP A 99 1.09 8.80 -33.34
N GLN A 100 1.60 9.08 -32.14
CA GLN A 100 2.43 10.27 -31.90
C GLN A 100 3.84 10.14 -32.52
N LEU A 101 4.45 8.95 -32.44
CA LEU A 101 5.80 8.70 -32.95
C LEU A 101 5.83 8.51 -34.47
N GLY A 102 4.83 7.85 -35.04
CA GLY A 102 4.72 7.53 -36.46
C GLY A 102 4.23 8.68 -37.33
N GLY A 103 4.57 9.92 -36.97
CA GLY A 103 4.04 11.16 -37.56
C GLY A 103 4.10 11.24 -39.09
N PRO A 104 3.55 12.31 -39.72
CA PRO A 104 3.32 12.38 -41.17
C PRO A 104 4.54 12.07 -42.05
N LYS A 105 5.75 12.31 -41.55
CA LYS A 105 7.02 12.08 -42.27
C LYS A 105 7.45 10.62 -42.32
N ASP A 106 7.12 9.83 -41.31
CA ASP A 106 7.43 8.39 -41.27
C ASP A 106 6.32 7.53 -41.87
N ARG A 107 5.18 8.14 -42.24
CA ARG A 107 4.12 7.45 -42.97
C ARG A 107 4.61 6.81 -44.26
N ASP A 108 5.62 7.35 -44.92
CA ASP A 108 6.23 6.74 -46.10
C ASP A 108 7.00 5.47 -45.74
N ARG A 109 7.75 5.50 -44.63
CA ARG A 109 8.54 4.37 -44.09
C ARG A 109 7.64 3.22 -43.63
N TYR A 110 6.46 3.54 -43.09
CA TYR A 110 5.45 2.56 -42.64
C TYR A 110 4.22 2.45 -43.54
N SER A 111 4.27 2.98 -44.77
CA SER A 111 3.13 3.09 -45.70
C SER A 111 2.50 1.74 -46.04
N GLY A 112 3.29 0.66 -46.00
CA GLY A 112 2.81 -0.71 -46.16
C GLY A 112 1.81 -1.15 -45.09
N TYR A 113 1.92 -0.61 -43.87
CA TYR A 113 1.09 -0.93 -42.72
C TYR A 113 -0.13 0.01 -42.58
N LEU A 114 -0.05 1.24 -43.08
CA LEU A 114 -1.03 2.32 -42.84
C LEU A 114 -2.21 2.39 -43.84
N LYS A 115 -2.49 1.31 -44.59
CA LYS A 115 -3.45 1.35 -45.72
C LYS A 115 -4.91 1.66 -45.36
N ARG A 116 -5.28 1.84 -44.08
CA ARG A 116 -6.67 2.04 -43.63
C ARG A 116 -6.85 2.97 -42.42
N ASN A 117 -6.16 4.09 -42.29
CA ASN A 117 -6.33 5.04 -41.15
C ASN A 117 -6.22 4.42 -39.74
N THR A 118 -5.86 3.15 -39.61
CA THR A 118 -5.70 2.42 -38.36
C THR A 118 -4.33 1.73 -38.39
N ILE A 119 -3.58 1.88 -37.30
CA ILE A 119 -2.29 1.22 -37.09
C ILE A 119 -2.61 -0.15 -36.47
N SER A 120 -2.12 -1.24 -37.07
CA SER A 120 -2.27 -2.57 -36.47
C SER A 120 -1.39 -2.71 -35.21
N LEU A 121 -1.76 -3.58 -34.27
CA LEU A 121 -0.96 -3.77 -33.04
C LEU A 121 0.50 -4.16 -33.32
N PRO A 122 0.80 -5.08 -34.26
CA PRO A 122 2.19 -5.41 -34.60
C PRO A 122 2.95 -4.24 -35.22
N ALA A 123 2.27 -3.42 -36.04
CA ALA A 123 2.88 -2.23 -36.62
C ALA A 123 3.14 -1.17 -35.54
N ALA A 124 2.19 -0.96 -34.62
CA ALA A 124 2.35 -0.05 -33.50
C ALA A 124 3.51 -0.46 -32.60
N PHE A 125 3.60 -1.76 -32.27
CA PHE A 125 4.72 -2.32 -31.51
C PHE A 125 6.05 -2.05 -32.21
N LYS A 126 6.12 -2.33 -33.52
CA LYS A 126 7.32 -2.08 -34.31
C LYS A 126 7.71 -0.60 -34.33
N ILE A 127 6.76 0.32 -34.49
CA ILE A 127 7.03 1.77 -34.49
C ILE A 127 7.64 2.19 -33.15
N VAL A 128 7.05 1.77 -32.04
CA VAL A 128 7.54 2.11 -30.69
C VAL A 128 8.91 1.48 -30.45
N GLN A 129 9.10 0.22 -30.83
CA GLN A 129 10.39 -0.47 -30.70
C GLN A 129 11.48 0.18 -31.55
N ASP A 130 11.21 0.45 -32.83
CA ASP A 130 12.16 1.11 -33.74
C ASP A 130 12.50 2.51 -33.21
N HIS A 131 11.56 3.24 -32.61
CA HIS A 131 11.85 4.52 -31.95
C HIS A 131 12.77 4.35 -30.74
N LEU A 132 12.49 3.42 -29.82
CA LEU A 132 13.36 3.13 -28.67
C LEU A 132 14.78 2.75 -29.12
N ILE A 133 14.90 1.90 -30.14
CA ILE A 133 16.19 1.51 -30.72
C ILE A 133 16.91 2.72 -31.31
N ASN A 134 16.23 3.56 -32.11
CA ASN A 134 16.87 4.74 -32.70
C ASN A 134 17.32 5.74 -31.63
N GLU A 135 16.53 5.95 -30.58
CA GLU A 135 16.90 6.79 -29.44
C GLU A 135 18.10 6.21 -28.70
N LEU A 136 18.16 4.88 -28.47
CA LEU A 136 19.30 4.19 -27.87
C LEU A 136 20.55 4.23 -28.76
N GLN A 137 20.42 3.98 -30.06
CA GLN A 137 21.52 4.03 -31.02
C GLN A 137 22.12 5.42 -31.17
N GLY A 138 21.33 6.47 -30.93
CA GLY A 138 21.85 7.83 -30.79
C GLY A 138 22.90 7.99 -29.69
N TRP A 139 22.95 7.09 -28.71
CA TRP A 139 23.91 7.12 -27.59
C TRP A 139 25.26 6.53 -27.98
N PHE A 140 25.25 5.64 -28.97
CA PHE A 140 26.44 4.89 -29.36
C PHE A 140 27.06 5.54 -30.60
N PRO A 141 28.33 5.98 -30.55
CA PRO A 141 28.96 6.61 -31.70
C PRO A 141 29.03 5.64 -32.89
N PRO A 142 28.76 6.10 -34.13
CA PRO A 142 28.75 5.24 -35.31
C PRO A 142 30.17 4.76 -35.67
N GLU A 143 30.31 3.43 -35.82
CA GLU A 143 31.43 2.68 -36.40
C GLU A 143 32.85 3.05 -35.94
N GLY A 144 33.40 2.26 -35.00
CA GLY A 144 34.84 2.25 -34.68
C GLY A 144 35.21 1.84 -33.25
N ALA A 145 34.25 1.83 -32.32
CA ALA A 145 34.47 1.40 -30.95
C ALA A 145 34.05 -0.08 -30.77
N ILE A 146 34.84 -0.81 -29.98
CA ILE A 146 34.85 -2.26 -29.76
C ILE A 146 33.47 -2.93 -29.58
N GLU A 147 33.38 -4.20 -30.01
CA GLU A 147 32.30 -5.18 -29.79
C GLU A 147 31.99 -5.39 -28.29
N ILE A 148 31.41 -4.40 -27.61
CA ILE A 148 30.46 -4.71 -26.55
C ILE A 148 29.26 -5.31 -27.29
N ASN A 149 28.72 -6.42 -26.79
CA ASN A 149 27.48 -6.96 -27.31
C ASN A 149 26.34 -5.99 -26.94
N THR A 150 26.28 -4.85 -27.64
CA THR A 150 25.25 -3.82 -27.51
C THR A 150 23.89 -4.46 -27.67
N ASP A 151 23.78 -5.50 -28.48
CA ASP A 151 22.55 -6.30 -28.63
C ASP A 151 22.08 -6.88 -27.28
N GLU A 152 22.96 -7.24 -26.35
CA GLU A 152 22.59 -7.79 -25.03
C GLU A 152 22.09 -6.70 -24.08
N LEU A 153 22.78 -5.55 -24.02
CA LEU A 153 22.37 -4.42 -23.17
C LEU A 153 21.13 -3.71 -23.75
N GLU A 154 21.06 -3.54 -25.06
CA GLU A 154 19.87 -3.10 -25.78
C GLU A 154 18.73 -4.08 -25.55
N SER A 155 18.97 -5.40 -25.63
CA SER A 155 17.94 -6.40 -25.30
C SER A 155 17.49 -6.29 -23.85
N GLU A 156 18.39 -6.10 -22.87
CA GLU A 156 18.00 -5.96 -21.46
C GLU A 156 17.18 -4.68 -21.21
N LEU A 157 17.54 -3.55 -21.83
CA LEU A 157 16.82 -2.28 -21.71
C LEU A 157 15.49 -2.30 -22.46
N LEU A 158 15.45 -2.94 -23.64
CA LEU A 158 14.24 -3.14 -24.44
C LEU A 158 13.35 -4.26 -23.88
N ASP A 159 13.87 -5.19 -23.09
CA ASP A 159 13.05 -6.23 -22.48
C ASP A 159 12.05 -5.60 -21.50
N ASP A 160 12.49 -4.57 -20.78
CA ASP A 160 11.68 -3.85 -19.80
C ASP A 160 10.72 -2.83 -20.40
N ARG A 161 11.05 -2.18 -21.54
CA ARG A 161 10.13 -1.28 -22.29
C ARG A 161 9.31 -0.34 -21.40
N LEU A 162 9.97 0.31 -20.45
CA LEU A 162 9.29 1.15 -19.48
C LEU A 162 9.09 2.56 -20.03
N PHE A 163 7.95 3.14 -19.70
CA PHE A 163 7.65 4.55 -19.90
C PHE A 163 7.21 5.16 -18.58
N LEU A 164 7.69 6.36 -18.30
CA LEU A 164 7.16 7.24 -17.27
C LEU A 164 6.11 8.15 -17.90
N LEU A 165 4.88 8.06 -17.39
CA LEU A 165 3.75 8.89 -17.81
C LEU A 165 3.41 9.88 -16.71
N LEU A 166 3.50 11.16 -17.02
CA LEU A 166 3.11 12.24 -16.13
C LEU A 166 1.79 12.87 -16.59
N PRO A 167 0.76 12.95 -15.74
CA PRO A 167 -0.50 13.55 -16.12
C PRO A 167 -0.40 15.08 -16.30
N ASP A 168 -1.03 15.60 -17.35
CA ASP A 168 -1.04 17.04 -17.69
C ASP A 168 -2.41 17.55 -18.19
N GLY A 169 -3.46 16.73 -18.09
CA GLY A 169 -4.78 17.08 -18.58
C GLY A 169 -5.65 17.83 -17.58
N GLU A 170 -6.88 18.12 -18.01
CA GLU A 170 -7.94 18.66 -17.16
C GLU A 170 -9.12 17.68 -17.10
N ILE A 171 -10.12 17.98 -16.26
CA ILE A 171 -11.34 17.16 -16.18
C ILE A 171 -12.04 17.18 -17.55
N GLY A 172 -12.13 16.00 -18.19
CA GLY A 172 -12.72 15.81 -19.51
C GLY A 172 -11.73 15.87 -20.67
N THR A 173 -10.48 16.25 -20.42
CA THR A 173 -9.40 16.32 -21.43
C THR A 173 -8.14 15.65 -20.90
N ALA A 174 -8.18 14.32 -20.84
CA ALA A 174 -7.07 13.50 -20.39
C ALA A 174 -5.82 13.70 -21.27
N ARG A 175 -4.66 13.89 -20.63
CA ARG A 175 -3.37 14.10 -21.28
C ARG A 175 -2.21 13.59 -20.42
N TRP A 176 -1.18 13.06 -21.08
CA TRP A 176 0.06 12.64 -20.44
C TRP A 176 1.29 13.12 -21.22
N HIS A 177 2.37 13.34 -20.49
CA HIS A 177 3.72 13.42 -21.02
C HIS A 177 4.41 12.08 -20.76
N ALA A 178 4.87 11.42 -21.82
CA ALA A 178 5.51 10.12 -21.73
C ALA A 178 6.99 10.23 -22.09
N TRP A 179 7.84 9.65 -21.25
CA TRP A 179 9.27 9.46 -21.51
C TRP A 179 9.61 7.99 -21.44
N PRO A 180 10.43 7.47 -22.35
CA PRO A 180 10.97 6.13 -22.20
C PRO A 180 11.98 6.13 -21.04
N VAL A 181 11.90 5.13 -20.15
CA VAL A 181 12.74 5.04 -18.95
C VAL A 181 13.28 3.62 -18.71
N ALA A 182 14.30 3.49 -17.86
CA ALA A 182 14.88 2.23 -17.40
C ALA A 182 14.81 2.09 -15.86
N ASP A 183 14.65 0.86 -15.38
CA ASP A 183 14.64 0.56 -13.94
C ASP A 183 16.07 0.61 -13.38
N ARG A 184 16.29 1.52 -12.41
CA ARG A 184 17.53 1.65 -11.62
C ARG A 184 18.03 0.35 -11.01
N ARG A 185 17.12 -0.57 -10.70
CA ARG A 185 17.43 -1.83 -10.02
C ARG A 185 17.52 -3.01 -11.01
N GLY A 186 17.39 -2.75 -12.31
CA GLY A 186 17.48 -3.75 -13.36
C GLY A 186 18.87 -4.36 -13.50
N ALA A 187 18.94 -5.57 -14.06
CA ALA A 187 20.20 -6.32 -14.24
C ALA A 187 21.23 -5.52 -15.04
N ALA A 188 20.79 -4.79 -16.07
CA ALA A 188 21.60 -3.88 -16.87
C ALA A 188 22.31 -2.83 -16.02
N ILE A 189 21.60 -2.23 -15.06
CA ILE A 189 22.12 -1.15 -14.23
C ILE A 189 22.99 -1.70 -13.11
N ALA A 190 22.63 -2.84 -12.52
CA ALA A 190 23.50 -3.53 -11.56
C ALA A 190 24.84 -3.97 -12.21
N ARG A 191 24.79 -4.47 -13.46
CA ARG A 191 25.98 -4.80 -14.26
C ARG A 191 26.79 -3.55 -14.59
N TRP A 192 26.13 -2.43 -14.87
CA TRP A 192 26.78 -1.13 -15.06
C TRP A 192 27.47 -0.63 -13.80
N GLU A 193 26.80 -0.65 -12.64
CA GLU A 193 27.39 -0.27 -11.35
C GLU A 193 28.59 -1.15 -11.02
N GLN A 194 28.52 -2.44 -11.35
CA GLN A 194 29.64 -3.36 -11.20
C GLN A 194 30.82 -2.99 -12.12
N LEU A 195 30.57 -2.67 -13.40
CA LEU A 195 31.60 -2.22 -14.33
C LEU A 195 32.22 -0.88 -13.90
N TRP A 196 31.40 0.06 -13.42
CA TRP A 196 31.88 1.32 -12.86
C TRP A 196 32.78 1.10 -11.64
N ALA A 197 32.34 0.27 -10.69
CA ALA A 197 33.14 -0.10 -9.52
C ALA A 197 34.47 -0.78 -9.91
N MET A 198 34.50 -1.52 -11.02
CA MET A 198 35.75 -2.09 -11.58
C MET A 198 36.66 -1.02 -12.20
N SER A 199 36.11 0.04 -12.81
CA SER A 199 36.90 1.16 -13.34
C SER A 199 37.55 2.02 -12.24
N ASP A 200 36.90 2.14 -11.08
CA ASP A 200 37.41 2.90 -9.93
C ASP A 200 38.48 2.13 -9.12
N ASP A 201 38.67 0.84 -9.39
CA ASP A 201 39.75 0.02 -8.82
C ASP A 201 40.84 -0.27 -9.88
N PRO A 202 41.89 0.56 -9.98
CA PRO A 202 42.97 0.40 -10.97
C PRO A 202 43.81 -0.88 -10.78
N SER A 203 43.52 -1.71 -9.78
CA SER A 203 44.13 -3.03 -9.63
C SER A 203 43.40 -4.14 -10.41
N LEU A 204 42.15 -3.89 -10.82
CA LEU A 204 41.30 -4.87 -11.53
C LEU A 204 41.39 -4.76 -13.05
N LEU A 205 41.90 -3.64 -13.57
CA LEU A 205 42.05 -3.32 -14.99
C LEU A 205 43.37 -2.59 -15.20
N ASN A 206 44.00 -2.72 -16.38
CA ASN A 206 45.17 -1.89 -16.69
C ASN A 206 44.75 -0.43 -17.02
N GLU A 207 45.68 0.53 -16.97
CA GLU A 207 45.36 1.97 -17.18
C GLU A 207 44.62 2.24 -18.50
N ASP A 208 44.97 1.53 -19.58
CA ASP A 208 44.30 1.67 -20.87
C ASP A 208 42.87 1.14 -20.82
N GLU A 209 42.64 -0.02 -20.17
CA GLU A 209 41.30 -0.59 -19.95
C GLU A 209 40.44 0.28 -19.03
N CYS A 210 41.01 0.87 -17.97
CA CYS A 210 40.31 1.80 -17.09
C CYS A 210 39.91 3.07 -17.83
N PHE A 211 40.85 3.70 -18.56
CA PHE A 211 40.56 4.91 -19.34
C PHE A 211 39.51 4.65 -20.40
N GLU A 212 39.61 3.53 -21.10
CA GLU A 212 38.67 3.15 -22.14
C GLU A 212 37.29 2.80 -21.56
N LEU A 213 37.23 2.10 -20.42
CA LEU A 213 35.97 1.84 -19.70
C LEU A 213 35.34 3.13 -19.19
N GLN A 214 36.15 4.07 -18.67
CA GLN A 214 35.69 5.35 -18.14
C GLN A 214 35.19 6.29 -19.26
N GLU A 215 35.89 6.35 -20.39
CA GLU A 215 35.45 7.08 -21.60
C GLU A 215 34.15 6.48 -22.16
N ARG A 216 34.00 5.16 -22.14
CA ARG A 216 32.75 4.46 -22.53
C ARG A 216 31.59 4.74 -21.60
N LEU A 217 31.81 4.66 -20.28
CA LEU A 217 30.79 4.96 -19.26
C LEU A 217 30.34 6.42 -19.35
N TYR A 218 31.27 7.33 -19.67
CA TYR A 218 30.99 8.74 -19.93
C TYR A 218 30.16 8.96 -21.21
N HIS A 219 30.45 8.22 -22.29
CA HIS A 219 29.69 8.30 -23.55
C HIS A 219 28.28 7.70 -23.48
N LEU A 220 28.04 6.74 -22.61
CA LEU A 220 26.69 6.23 -22.31
C LEU A 220 25.79 7.30 -21.65
N GLY A 221 26.31 8.51 -21.38
CA GLY A 221 25.54 9.59 -20.78
C GLY A 221 25.14 9.31 -19.33
N LEU A 222 25.65 8.23 -18.74
CA LEU A 222 25.45 7.78 -17.36
C LEU A 222 26.58 8.36 -16.51
N GLY A 223 26.45 9.64 -16.14
CA GLY A 223 27.38 10.28 -15.21
C GLY A 223 27.40 9.55 -13.86
N SER A 224 28.39 9.85 -13.02
CA SER A 224 28.51 9.28 -11.67
C SER A 224 27.13 9.20 -11.00
N ALA A 225 26.81 8.07 -10.34
CA ALA A 225 25.51 7.67 -9.83
C ALA A 225 24.80 8.65 -8.83
N GLY A 226 25.25 9.90 -8.73
CA GLY A 226 24.62 11.00 -7.99
C GLY A 226 24.08 12.16 -8.84
N GLU A 227 24.26 12.18 -10.17
CA GLU A 227 23.66 13.25 -11.01
C GLU A 227 22.19 12.92 -11.33
N SER A 228 21.28 13.70 -10.75
CA SER A 228 19.85 13.63 -11.04
C SER A 228 19.58 14.06 -12.48
N TYR A 229 19.01 13.19 -13.30
CA TYR A 229 18.49 13.56 -14.61
C TYR A 229 17.20 14.35 -14.42
N TYR A 230 17.17 15.56 -14.97
CA TYR A 230 16.00 16.42 -14.91
C TYR A 230 15.16 16.24 -16.16
N LEU A 231 13.93 15.76 -16.00
CA LEU A 231 12.91 15.75 -17.04
C LEU A 231 12.24 17.12 -17.09
N GLN A 232 12.08 17.70 -18.27
CA GLN A 232 11.36 18.98 -18.39
C GLN A 232 9.91 18.73 -18.81
N SER A 233 8.98 18.97 -17.91
CA SER A 233 7.56 19.07 -18.23
C SER A 233 7.21 20.53 -18.53
N PRO A 234 6.57 20.84 -19.68
CA PRO A 234 6.10 22.19 -19.99
C PRO A 234 5.28 22.85 -18.87
N SER A 235 4.50 22.05 -18.16
CA SER A 235 3.58 22.48 -17.09
C SER A 235 4.17 22.42 -15.67
N HIS A 236 5.17 21.57 -15.44
CA HIS A 236 5.68 21.29 -14.09
C HIS A 236 7.16 21.67 -13.91
N GLY A 237 7.81 22.19 -14.97
CA GLY A 237 9.23 22.54 -14.94
C GLY A 237 10.11 21.29 -14.90
N TRP A 238 11.21 21.37 -14.17
CA TRP A 238 12.18 20.28 -14.04
C TRP A 238 11.75 19.27 -12.96
N ILE A 239 11.76 18.00 -13.32
CA ILE A 239 11.31 16.88 -12.49
C ILE A 239 12.47 15.91 -12.33
N VAL A 240 12.64 15.36 -11.12
CA VAL A 240 13.61 14.30 -10.86
C VAL A 240 12.88 12.97 -10.77
N SER A 241 13.33 12.00 -11.56
CA SER A 241 12.82 10.63 -11.58
C SER A 241 13.85 9.67 -10.97
N ASN A 242 13.38 8.67 -10.22
CA ASN A 242 14.15 7.52 -9.77
C ASN A 242 14.35 6.50 -10.89
N HIS A 243 13.58 6.55 -11.97
CA HIS A 243 13.86 5.82 -13.20
C HIS A 243 14.73 6.66 -14.13
N PHE A 244 15.69 6.03 -14.82
CA PHE A 244 16.55 6.73 -15.77
C PHE A 244 15.81 6.98 -17.07
N ALA A 245 15.67 8.24 -17.48
CA ALA A 245 15.12 8.57 -18.79
C ALA A 245 16.15 8.27 -19.88
N PHE A 246 15.69 7.73 -21.01
CA PHE A 246 16.60 7.49 -22.11
C PHE A 246 16.95 8.80 -22.85
N TYR A 247 18.23 9.18 -22.99
CA TYR A 247 18.66 10.22 -23.93
C TYR A 247 20.12 10.13 -24.43
N GLY A 248 20.32 10.37 -25.73
CA GLY A 248 21.56 10.13 -26.48
C GLY A 248 22.47 11.32 -26.73
N SER A 249 22.53 12.30 -25.83
CA SER A 249 23.52 13.37 -25.98
C SER A 249 24.05 13.85 -24.63
N SER A 250 25.37 13.91 -24.51
CA SER A 250 26.15 14.34 -23.33
C SER A 250 26.08 15.84 -23.02
N VAL A 251 25.13 16.57 -23.63
CA VAL A 251 24.93 17.99 -23.42
C VAL A 251 23.54 18.19 -22.82
N SER A 252 23.46 19.03 -21.80
CA SER A 252 22.31 19.36 -20.93
C SER A 252 21.04 19.86 -21.65
N THR A 253 20.51 19.11 -22.61
CA THR A 253 19.34 19.49 -23.39
C THR A 253 18.09 18.81 -22.86
N GLU A 254 17.04 19.63 -22.74
CA GLU A 254 15.67 19.27 -22.40
C GLU A 254 15.20 18.06 -23.23
N ILE A 255 14.73 16.99 -22.58
CA ILE A 255 14.13 15.83 -23.27
C ILE A 255 12.64 16.12 -23.49
N PRO A 256 12.18 16.42 -24.72
CA PRO A 256 10.77 16.70 -24.96
C PRO A 256 9.95 15.42 -24.73
N PRO A 257 8.81 15.51 -24.01
CA PRO A 257 7.93 14.36 -23.84
C PRO A 257 7.18 14.00 -25.12
N ILE A 258 6.81 12.72 -25.24
CA ILE A 258 5.74 12.30 -26.14
C ILE A 258 4.40 12.71 -25.50
N VAL A 259 3.62 13.55 -26.18
CA VAL A 259 2.35 14.05 -25.65
C VAL A 259 1.22 13.11 -26.06
N LEU A 260 0.65 12.41 -25.09
CA LEU A 260 -0.50 11.53 -25.30
C LEU A 260 -1.79 12.24 -24.88
N THR A 261 -2.87 12.08 -25.63
CA THR A 261 -4.16 12.71 -25.34
C THR A 261 -5.33 11.75 -25.56
N GLY A 262 -6.45 11.98 -24.86
CA GLY A 262 -7.67 11.18 -24.99
C GLY A 262 -7.79 10.05 -23.98
N ASP A 263 -8.82 9.21 -24.11
CA ASP A 263 -9.00 8.06 -23.23
C ASP A 263 -8.05 6.93 -23.63
N ILE A 264 -6.90 6.83 -22.97
CA ILE A 264 -5.91 5.77 -23.19
C ILE A 264 -6.31 4.53 -22.39
N ASP A 265 -6.45 3.40 -23.06
CA ASP A 265 -6.64 2.11 -22.40
C ASP A 265 -5.30 1.51 -21.95
N PHE A 266 -5.09 1.48 -20.64
CA PHE A 266 -3.93 0.86 -19.98
C PHE A 266 -4.13 -0.63 -19.70
N GLY A 267 -5.24 -1.23 -20.12
CA GLY A 267 -5.63 -2.59 -19.72
C GLY A 267 -6.31 -2.68 -18.37
N VAL A 268 -6.64 -1.53 -17.79
CA VAL A 268 -7.19 -1.45 -16.44
C VAL A 268 -8.42 -0.55 -16.40
N ASP A 269 -9.45 -1.01 -15.70
CA ASP A 269 -10.60 -0.18 -15.37
C ASP A 269 -10.38 0.45 -14.00
N VAL A 270 -10.54 1.76 -13.89
CA VAL A 270 -10.44 2.43 -12.60
C VAL A 270 -11.83 2.53 -11.96
N ALA A 271 -12.07 1.70 -10.94
CA ALA A 271 -13.22 1.81 -10.06
C ALA A 271 -12.88 2.80 -8.93
N ASP A 272 -13.47 3.99 -9.00
CA ASP A 272 -13.17 5.09 -8.11
C ASP A 272 -14.42 5.55 -7.38
N THR A 273 -14.40 5.51 -6.05
CA THR A 273 -15.54 5.92 -5.20
C THR A 273 -15.96 7.37 -5.38
N GLN A 274 -15.12 8.22 -5.98
CA GLN A 274 -15.49 9.60 -6.30
C GLN A 274 -16.28 9.74 -7.62
N ARG A 275 -16.31 8.69 -8.46
CA ARG A 275 -17.14 8.69 -9.67
C ARG A 275 -18.60 8.63 -9.27
N ASP A 276 -19.43 9.41 -9.96
CA ASP A 276 -20.88 9.37 -9.73
C ASP A 276 -21.42 7.99 -10.18
N ALA A 277 -21.93 7.25 -9.21
CA ALA A 277 -22.46 5.91 -9.40
C ALA A 277 -23.73 5.91 -10.27
N GLU A 278 -24.55 6.96 -10.19
CA GLU A 278 -25.76 7.10 -11.01
C GLU A 278 -25.38 7.36 -12.47
N VAL A 279 -24.45 8.30 -12.71
CA VAL A 279 -23.95 8.59 -14.07
C VAL A 279 -23.33 7.34 -14.69
N SER A 280 -22.48 6.62 -13.95
CA SER A 280 -21.83 5.39 -14.44
C SER A 280 -22.85 4.31 -14.78
N THR A 281 -23.93 4.20 -14.00
CA THR A 281 -25.03 3.26 -14.26
C THR A 281 -25.76 3.65 -15.55
N LEU A 282 -26.07 4.93 -15.74
CA LEU A 282 -26.77 5.42 -16.93
C LEU A 282 -25.95 5.24 -18.20
N GLU A 283 -24.65 5.54 -18.16
CA GLU A 283 -23.72 5.29 -19.26
C GLU A 283 -23.72 3.80 -19.65
N PHE A 284 -23.63 2.92 -18.65
CA PHE A 284 -23.63 1.47 -18.87
C PHE A 284 -24.96 0.94 -19.46
N LEU A 285 -26.10 1.35 -18.89
CA LEU A 285 -27.42 0.96 -19.40
C LEU A 285 -27.64 1.46 -20.82
N SER A 286 -27.22 2.69 -21.12
CA SER A 286 -27.33 3.28 -22.47
C SER A 286 -26.51 2.48 -23.49
N ARG A 287 -25.25 2.17 -23.17
CA ARG A 287 -24.38 1.34 -24.03
C ARG A 287 -24.98 -0.03 -24.29
N THR A 288 -25.51 -0.67 -23.25
CA THR A 288 -26.10 -2.01 -23.36
C THR A 288 -27.36 -2.01 -24.21
N ALA A 289 -28.20 -0.99 -24.05
CA ALA A 289 -29.40 -0.84 -24.85
C ALA A 289 -29.10 -0.61 -26.33
N ILE A 290 -28.12 0.25 -26.64
CA ILE A 290 -27.65 0.48 -28.01
C ILE A 290 -27.13 -0.82 -28.64
N SER A 291 -26.24 -1.52 -27.93
CA SER A 291 -25.64 -2.77 -28.43
C SER A 291 -26.71 -3.82 -28.71
N THR A 292 -27.71 -3.95 -27.84
CA THR A 292 -28.79 -4.93 -28.01
C THR A 292 -29.75 -4.54 -29.14
N ALA A 293 -30.11 -3.27 -29.24
CA ALA A 293 -30.94 -2.76 -30.33
C ALA A 293 -30.25 -3.00 -31.69
N TRP A 294 -28.94 -2.72 -31.77
CA TRP A 294 -28.14 -2.94 -32.96
C TRP A 294 -28.07 -4.42 -33.37
N ALA A 295 -27.78 -5.31 -32.40
CA ALA A 295 -27.72 -6.76 -32.64
C ALA A 295 -29.06 -7.34 -33.11
N THR A 296 -30.17 -6.82 -32.58
CA THR A 296 -31.53 -7.33 -32.90
C THR A 296 -32.01 -6.86 -34.27
N THR A 297 -31.62 -5.66 -34.69
CA THR A 297 -32.20 -5.00 -35.87
C THR A 297 -31.32 -5.08 -37.14
N GLY A 298 -30.05 -5.49 -37.00
CA GLY A 298 -29.19 -5.93 -38.10
C GLY A 298 -28.69 -4.83 -39.05
N HIS A 299 -27.88 -3.89 -38.54
CA HIS A 299 -27.25 -2.78 -39.28
C HIS A 299 -28.19 -1.80 -40.02
N LYS A 300 -29.50 -2.05 -40.05
CA LYS A 300 -30.50 -1.16 -40.67
C LYS A 300 -30.58 0.24 -40.01
N PHE A 301 -29.84 0.46 -38.94
CA PHE A 301 -30.00 1.57 -37.99
C PHE A 301 -28.71 2.31 -37.67
N ASP A 302 -27.63 2.10 -38.42
CA ASP A 302 -26.32 2.72 -38.13
C ASP A 302 -26.44 4.25 -38.02
N ASP A 303 -27.30 4.89 -38.83
CA ASP A 303 -27.57 6.33 -38.80
C ASP A 303 -28.42 6.80 -37.59
N LEU A 304 -29.14 5.88 -36.92
CA LEU A 304 -30.07 6.16 -35.83
C LEU A 304 -29.48 5.84 -34.45
N ILE A 305 -28.31 5.18 -34.39
CA ILE A 305 -27.62 4.81 -33.13
C ILE A 305 -27.42 6.02 -32.20
N PRO A 306 -26.94 7.19 -32.65
CA PRO A 306 -26.76 8.34 -31.78
C PRO A 306 -28.08 8.86 -31.19
N GLU A 307 -29.18 8.72 -31.93
CA GLU A 307 -30.51 9.16 -31.50
C GLU A 307 -31.15 8.17 -30.52
N VAL A 308 -31.02 6.86 -30.77
CA VAL A 308 -31.41 5.81 -29.80
C VAL A 308 -30.63 5.96 -28.50
N ALA A 309 -29.31 6.20 -28.58
CA ALA A 309 -28.45 6.46 -27.43
C ALA A 309 -28.95 7.66 -26.62
N ARG A 310 -29.26 8.77 -27.30
CA ARG A 310 -29.73 10.01 -26.71
C ARG A 310 -31.11 9.84 -26.08
N GLN A 311 -32.05 9.14 -26.72
CA GLN A 311 -33.38 8.90 -26.15
C GLN A 311 -33.35 8.04 -24.88
N ILE A 312 -32.44 7.07 -24.83
CA ILE A 312 -32.28 6.21 -23.65
C ILE A 312 -31.53 6.95 -22.53
N ALA A 313 -30.54 7.78 -22.87
CA ALA A 313 -29.74 8.52 -21.90
C ALA A 313 -30.42 9.80 -21.37
N THR A 314 -31.08 10.58 -22.22
CA THR A 314 -31.59 11.92 -21.90
C THR A 314 -33.08 12.11 -22.18
N GLY A 315 -33.72 11.22 -22.93
CA GLY A 315 -35.16 11.29 -23.24
C GLY A 315 -35.61 12.54 -24.01
N ALA A 316 -34.68 13.34 -24.56
CA ALA A 316 -35.03 14.51 -25.37
C ALA A 316 -35.11 14.11 -26.84
N ILE A 317 -36.28 14.33 -27.44
CA ILE A 317 -36.49 14.20 -28.88
C ILE A 317 -36.57 15.60 -29.48
N ASP A 318 -35.73 15.89 -30.48
CA ASP A 318 -36.08 16.89 -31.50
C ASP A 318 -36.45 16.12 -32.78
N THR A 319 -37.71 15.69 -32.87
CA THR A 319 -38.24 14.88 -33.99
C THR A 319 -38.33 15.67 -35.29
N LYS A 320 -37.99 16.96 -35.29
CA LYS A 320 -38.18 17.85 -36.44
C LYS A 320 -37.42 17.41 -37.69
N ASP A 321 -36.40 16.56 -37.56
CA ASP A 321 -35.53 16.15 -38.67
C ASP A 321 -35.79 14.74 -39.22
N LEU A 322 -36.75 13.98 -38.67
CA LEU A 322 -37.09 12.64 -39.17
C LEU A 322 -38.21 12.70 -40.22
N THR A 323 -37.96 12.17 -41.42
CA THR A 323 -38.95 12.07 -42.49
C THR A 323 -40.13 11.16 -42.07
N PRO A 324 -41.41 11.54 -42.33
CA PRO A 324 -42.56 10.89 -41.70
C PRO A 324 -42.86 9.47 -42.22
N GLY A 325 -43.20 8.55 -41.31
CA GLY A 325 -43.89 7.28 -41.60
C GLY A 325 -43.09 6.01 -41.25
N GLU A 326 -42.11 5.64 -42.09
CA GLU A 326 -41.39 4.37 -41.93
C GLU A 326 -40.26 4.44 -40.90
N ARG A 327 -39.63 5.61 -40.74
CA ARG A 327 -38.56 5.81 -39.74
C ARG A 327 -39.08 5.87 -38.31
N GLU A 328 -40.31 6.33 -38.11
CA GLU A 328 -40.91 6.49 -36.78
C GLU A 328 -41.25 5.13 -36.16
N GLY A 329 -41.92 4.23 -36.90
CA GLY A 329 -42.23 2.88 -36.41
C GLY A 329 -40.99 2.01 -36.17
N GLN A 330 -39.94 2.20 -36.97
CA GLN A 330 -38.68 1.48 -36.80
C GLN A 330 -37.88 1.99 -35.59
N LEU A 331 -37.91 3.30 -35.31
CA LEU A 331 -37.29 3.88 -34.13
C LEU A 331 -38.02 3.42 -32.85
N ASP A 332 -39.35 3.41 -32.85
CA ASP A 332 -40.15 2.91 -31.72
C ASP A 332 -39.86 1.44 -31.40
N GLU A 333 -39.69 0.60 -32.43
CA GLU A 333 -39.30 -0.80 -32.25
C GLU A 333 -37.90 -0.92 -31.62
N ALA A 334 -36.91 -0.20 -32.15
CA ALA A 334 -35.54 -0.22 -31.66
C ALA A 334 -35.44 0.30 -30.21
N VAL A 335 -36.15 1.39 -29.89
CA VAL A 335 -36.25 1.94 -28.53
C VAL A 335 -36.93 0.94 -27.60
N GLY A 336 -38.02 0.31 -28.03
CA GLY A 336 -38.71 -0.71 -27.24
C GLY A 336 -37.84 -1.93 -26.93
N VAL A 337 -37.02 -2.38 -27.88
CA VAL A 337 -36.02 -3.45 -27.68
C VAL A 337 -34.95 -2.99 -26.69
N GLY A 338 -34.38 -1.79 -26.90
CA GLY A 338 -33.35 -1.22 -26.04
C GLY A 338 -33.82 -1.04 -24.60
N GLU A 339 -35.06 -0.56 -24.38
CA GLU A 339 -35.63 -0.39 -23.04
C GLU A 339 -35.86 -1.73 -22.32
N ARG A 340 -36.31 -2.77 -23.02
CA ARG A 340 -36.47 -4.11 -22.42
C ARG A 340 -35.11 -4.65 -21.98
N ALA A 341 -34.10 -4.56 -22.84
CA ALA A 341 -32.75 -4.97 -22.54
C ALA A 341 -32.17 -4.19 -21.34
N ALA A 342 -32.37 -2.87 -21.30
CA ALA A 342 -31.93 -2.03 -20.18
C ALA A 342 -32.59 -2.44 -18.86
N ARG A 343 -33.88 -2.78 -18.86
CA ARG A 343 -34.61 -3.23 -17.64
C ARG A 343 -34.15 -4.60 -17.16
N GLU A 344 -33.89 -5.53 -18.07
CA GLU A 344 -33.34 -6.84 -17.74
C GLU A 344 -31.96 -6.69 -17.09
N VAL A 345 -31.08 -5.94 -17.74
CA VAL A 345 -29.72 -5.66 -17.26
C VAL A 345 -29.74 -4.89 -15.93
N ALA A 346 -30.66 -3.95 -15.75
CA ALA A 346 -30.83 -3.23 -14.49
C ALA A 346 -31.25 -4.15 -13.33
N THR A 347 -32.10 -5.15 -13.61
CA THR A 347 -32.50 -6.15 -12.61
C THR A 347 -31.31 -7.00 -12.16
N GLU A 348 -30.48 -7.39 -13.13
CA GLU A 348 -29.25 -8.12 -12.85
C GLU A 348 -28.20 -7.28 -12.13
N LEU A 349 -28.05 -6.01 -12.52
CA LEU A 349 -27.15 -5.07 -11.87
C LEU A 349 -27.57 -4.84 -10.41
N ALA A 350 -28.87 -4.66 -10.14
CA ALA A 350 -29.39 -4.56 -8.79
C ALA A 350 -29.12 -5.84 -7.96
N ARG A 351 -29.20 -7.03 -8.58
CA ARG A 351 -28.85 -8.29 -7.92
C ARG A 351 -27.39 -8.30 -7.49
N ASP A 352 -26.48 -7.92 -8.38
CA ASP A 352 -25.04 -7.90 -8.11
C ASP A 352 -24.70 -6.86 -7.03
N VAL A 353 -25.31 -5.65 -7.10
CA VAL A 353 -25.15 -4.61 -6.07
C VAL A 353 -25.61 -5.09 -4.70
N ASN A 354 -26.76 -5.76 -4.62
CA ASN A 354 -27.26 -6.31 -3.35
C ASN A 354 -26.35 -7.43 -2.81
N ALA A 355 -25.73 -8.23 -3.68
CA ALA A 355 -24.76 -9.23 -3.25
C ALA A 355 -23.52 -8.57 -2.61
N TYR A 356 -23.00 -7.50 -3.21
CA TYR A 356 -21.90 -6.73 -2.64
C TYR A 356 -22.25 -6.04 -1.33
N LEU A 357 -23.42 -5.39 -1.26
CA LEU A 357 -23.89 -4.77 -0.02
C LEU A 357 -24.08 -5.80 1.09
N THR A 358 -24.62 -6.97 0.77
CA THR A 358 -24.78 -8.07 1.72
C THR A 358 -23.45 -8.62 2.18
N ALA A 359 -22.44 -8.69 1.32
CA ALA A 359 -21.11 -9.09 1.74
C ALA A 359 -20.46 -8.05 2.68
N ALA A 360 -20.56 -6.76 2.33
CA ALA A 360 -19.87 -5.68 3.04
C ALA A 360 -20.52 -5.24 4.36
N LEU A 361 -21.85 -5.24 4.46
CA LEU A 361 -22.58 -4.65 5.59
C LEU A 361 -23.36 -5.72 6.38
N LEU A 362 -23.54 -5.47 7.69
CA LEU A 362 -24.33 -6.34 8.57
C LEU A 362 -25.83 -6.29 8.24
N ASP A 363 -26.39 -5.08 8.13
CA ASP A 363 -27.78 -4.82 7.81
C ASP A 363 -27.89 -3.90 6.58
N PRO A 364 -27.59 -4.41 5.37
CA PRO A 364 -27.56 -3.58 4.16
C PRO A 364 -28.96 -3.10 3.74
N PRO A 365 -29.08 -1.87 3.21
CA PRO A 365 -30.28 -1.49 2.47
C PRO A 365 -30.37 -2.30 1.17
N THR A 366 -31.60 -2.66 0.76
CA THR A 366 -31.84 -3.32 -0.52
C THR A 366 -31.90 -2.29 -1.65
N ALA A 367 -30.99 -2.42 -2.62
CA ALA A 367 -30.89 -1.59 -3.81
C ALA A 367 -31.81 -2.08 -4.93
N SER A 368 -32.38 -1.14 -5.68
CA SER A 368 -33.17 -1.39 -6.89
C SER A 368 -33.02 -0.22 -7.87
N ILE A 369 -33.22 -0.46 -9.16
CA ILE A 369 -33.21 0.60 -10.17
C ILE A 369 -34.65 0.89 -10.58
N GLU A 370 -35.06 2.15 -10.44
CA GLU A 370 -36.36 2.63 -10.88
C GLU A 370 -36.19 3.39 -12.21
N PHE A 371 -36.93 2.99 -13.24
CA PHE A 371 -36.95 3.68 -14.52
C PHE A 371 -37.99 4.79 -14.54
N THR A 372 -37.56 5.98 -14.92
CA THR A 372 -38.45 7.12 -15.14
C THR A 372 -39.32 6.87 -16.37
N SER A 373 -40.63 7.12 -16.23
CA SER A 373 -41.56 7.06 -17.36
C SER A 373 -41.10 8.00 -18.48
N PRO A 374 -41.20 7.60 -19.77
CA PRO A 374 -40.79 8.44 -20.90
C PRO A 374 -41.29 9.89 -20.81
N LEU A 375 -42.52 10.08 -20.30
CA LEU A 375 -43.15 11.40 -20.12
C LEU A 375 -42.45 12.32 -19.12
N PHE A 376 -41.50 11.85 -18.31
CA PHE A 376 -40.81 12.67 -17.30
C PHE A 376 -39.29 12.77 -17.51
N ARG A 377 -38.73 12.08 -18.51
CA ARG A 377 -37.27 12.01 -18.73
C ARG A 377 -36.61 13.33 -19.11
N PHE A 378 -37.38 14.31 -19.59
CA PHE A 378 -36.87 15.66 -19.83
C PHE A 378 -36.50 16.43 -18.55
N SER A 379 -36.98 15.97 -17.38
CA SER A 379 -36.79 16.65 -16.08
C SER A 379 -36.16 15.74 -15.02
N MET A 380 -35.99 14.46 -15.32
CA MET A 380 -35.44 13.46 -14.40
C MET A 380 -34.55 12.48 -15.16
N PRO A 381 -33.50 11.94 -14.51
CA PRO A 381 -32.68 10.88 -15.12
C PRO A 381 -33.53 9.69 -15.58
N ALA A 382 -33.13 9.02 -16.66
CA ALA A 382 -33.88 7.90 -17.24
C ALA A 382 -34.02 6.71 -16.27
N ALA A 383 -33.07 6.54 -15.36
CA ALA A 383 -33.09 5.57 -14.29
C ALA A 383 -32.41 6.15 -13.04
N ARG A 384 -32.84 5.70 -11.86
CA ARG A 384 -32.26 6.10 -10.56
C ARG A 384 -32.17 4.92 -9.59
N TRP A 385 -31.19 4.97 -8.70
CA TRP A 385 -31.06 3.97 -7.64
C TRP A 385 -31.99 4.30 -6.47
N ARG A 386 -32.70 3.28 -5.99
CA ARG A 386 -33.66 3.36 -4.89
C ARG A 386 -33.33 2.30 -3.86
N PHE A 387 -33.27 2.71 -2.59
CA PHE A 387 -32.82 1.89 -1.48
C PHE A 387 -33.91 1.73 -0.43
N ARG A 388 -34.04 0.54 0.16
CA ARG A 388 -34.99 0.25 1.24
C ARG A 388 -34.30 -0.48 2.39
N HIS A 389 -34.44 0.03 3.62
CA HIS A 389 -33.96 -0.64 4.83
C HIS A 389 -34.81 -1.83 5.25
N THR A 390 -36.09 -1.85 4.86
CA THR A 390 -37.00 -2.97 5.11
C THR A 390 -37.82 -3.25 3.86
N PRO A 391 -38.28 -4.50 3.63
CA PRO A 391 -39.06 -4.85 2.44
C PRO A 391 -40.31 -3.98 2.24
N SER A 392 -40.94 -3.54 3.35
CA SER A 392 -42.14 -2.69 3.36
C SER A 392 -41.85 -1.19 3.58
N GLY A 393 -40.60 -0.81 3.82
CA GLY A 393 -40.21 0.57 4.12
C GLY A 393 -40.23 1.47 2.88
N PRO A 394 -40.26 2.81 3.06
CA PRO A 394 -40.17 3.75 1.95
C PRO A 394 -38.83 3.58 1.21
N ALA A 395 -38.86 3.71 -0.11
CA ALA A 395 -37.63 3.78 -0.89
C ALA A 395 -37.05 5.19 -0.84
N VAL A 396 -35.73 5.28 -0.69
CA VAL A 396 -34.98 6.54 -0.65
C VAL A 396 -33.90 6.57 -1.74
N ASP A 397 -33.48 7.76 -2.15
CA ASP A 397 -32.41 7.92 -3.14
C ASP A 397 -31.03 7.71 -2.49
N LEU A 398 -30.00 7.49 -3.32
CA LEU A 398 -28.60 7.31 -2.88
C LEU A 398 -28.12 8.45 -1.97
N THR A 399 -28.58 9.68 -2.22
CA THR A 399 -28.22 10.88 -1.45
C THR A 399 -28.85 10.94 -0.06
N ALA A 400 -29.92 10.17 0.17
CA ALA A 400 -30.64 10.12 1.44
C ALA A 400 -30.17 8.98 2.37
N LEU A 401 -29.25 8.13 1.91
CA LEU A 401 -28.58 7.15 2.75
C LEU A 401 -27.64 7.81 3.76
N SER A 402 -27.34 7.11 4.87
CA SER A 402 -26.27 7.55 5.78
C SER A 402 -24.93 7.60 5.05
N SER A 403 -23.95 8.35 5.59
CA SER A 403 -22.64 8.50 4.95
C SER A 403 -21.94 7.16 4.66
N ALA A 404 -22.05 6.20 5.58
CA ALA A 404 -21.48 4.86 5.40
C ALA A 404 -22.23 4.07 4.32
N GLU A 405 -23.56 4.00 4.41
CA GLU A 405 -24.40 3.30 3.43
C GLU A 405 -24.22 3.88 2.02
N LYS A 406 -24.17 5.21 1.89
CA LYS A 406 -23.92 5.88 0.62
C LYS A 406 -22.56 5.48 0.04
N LYS A 407 -21.49 5.49 0.84
CA LYS A 407 -20.14 5.10 0.39
C LYS A 407 -20.13 3.66 -0.13
N TRP A 408 -20.68 2.72 0.64
CA TRP A 408 -20.73 1.30 0.27
C TRP A 408 -21.69 1.01 -0.89
N ALA A 409 -22.82 1.70 -0.97
CA ALA A 409 -23.73 1.62 -2.12
C ALA A 409 -23.06 2.12 -3.39
N SER A 410 -22.40 3.28 -3.35
CA SER A 410 -21.64 3.78 -4.50
C SER A 410 -20.56 2.80 -4.94
N LEU A 411 -19.79 2.25 -4.00
CA LEU A 411 -18.75 1.26 -4.31
C LEU A 411 -19.34 -0.01 -4.93
N ALA A 412 -20.42 -0.55 -4.35
CA ALA A 412 -21.12 -1.74 -4.85
C ALA A 412 -21.67 -1.52 -6.27
N ILE A 413 -22.23 -0.33 -6.55
CA ILE A 413 -22.71 0.04 -7.88
C ILE A 413 -21.55 0.08 -8.87
N LEU A 414 -20.47 0.78 -8.54
CA LEU A 414 -19.30 0.91 -9.43
C LEU A 414 -18.63 -0.45 -9.71
N LEU A 415 -18.55 -1.32 -8.70
CA LEU A 415 -18.10 -2.70 -8.85
C LEU A 415 -18.98 -3.50 -9.81
N ALA A 416 -20.30 -3.47 -9.60
CA ALA A 416 -21.24 -4.21 -10.43
C ALA A 416 -21.23 -3.70 -11.88
N VAL A 417 -21.18 -2.38 -12.08
CA VAL A 417 -21.05 -1.76 -13.42
C VAL A 417 -19.73 -2.15 -14.08
N GLY A 418 -18.62 -2.07 -13.37
CA GLY A 418 -17.29 -2.42 -13.90
C GLY A 418 -17.21 -3.88 -14.34
N GLN A 419 -17.66 -4.81 -13.49
CA GLN A 419 -17.69 -6.23 -13.82
C GLN A 419 -18.59 -6.55 -15.02
N ARG A 420 -19.76 -5.93 -15.10
CA ARG A 420 -20.69 -6.14 -16.22
C ARG A 420 -20.15 -5.57 -17.52
N THR A 421 -19.58 -4.37 -17.47
CA THR A 421 -18.91 -3.73 -18.61
C THR A 421 -17.83 -4.65 -19.18
N ARG A 422 -17.09 -5.37 -18.35
CA ARG A 422 -16.09 -6.35 -18.81
C ARG A 422 -16.70 -7.55 -19.49
N ARG A 423 -17.72 -8.16 -18.88
CA ARG A 423 -18.40 -9.33 -19.45
C ARG A 423 -18.97 -9.01 -20.83
N THR A 424 -19.49 -7.80 -21.03
CA THR A 424 -20.03 -7.38 -22.33
C THR A 424 -18.93 -7.02 -23.33
N GLN A 425 -17.82 -6.43 -22.89
CA GLN A 425 -16.76 -5.95 -23.79
C GLN A 425 -15.72 -7.03 -24.18
N TRP A 426 -15.35 -7.93 -23.27
CA TRP A 426 -14.24 -8.88 -23.45
C TRP A 426 -14.71 -10.33 -23.65
N GLY A 427 -16.02 -10.59 -23.55
CA GLY A 427 -16.59 -11.93 -23.60
C GLY A 427 -16.17 -12.79 -22.39
N THR A 428 -16.28 -14.12 -22.54
CA THR A 428 -15.92 -15.10 -21.50
C THR A 428 -14.45 -15.50 -21.52
N SER A 429 -13.64 -14.93 -22.42
CA SER A 429 -12.24 -15.29 -22.59
C SER A 429 -11.36 -14.83 -21.42
N ALA A 430 -10.30 -15.60 -21.14
CA ALA A 430 -9.48 -15.52 -19.93
C ALA A 430 -8.61 -14.25 -19.77
N HIS A 431 -8.56 -13.36 -20.76
CA HIS A 431 -7.73 -12.15 -20.73
C HIS A 431 -8.52 -10.92 -20.27
N GLN A 432 -9.34 -11.04 -19.22
CA GLN A 432 -10.08 -9.90 -18.69
C GLN A 432 -9.08 -8.84 -18.16
N GLY A 433 -9.16 -7.59 -18.65
CA GLY A 433 -8.41 -6.45 -18.09
C GLY A 433 -8.63 -6.35 -16.58
N ARG A 434 -7.84 -5.58 -15.81
CA ARG A 434 -7.90 -5.58 -14.32
C ARG A 434 -8.63 -4.37 -13.73
N ILE A 435 -9.42 -4.52 -12.68
CA ILE A 435 -10.05 -3.38 -11.98
C ILE A 435 -9.05 -2.87 -10.97
N ILE A 436 -8.61 -1.63 -11.14
CA ILE A 436 -7.94 -0.90 -10.07
C ILE A 436 -9.02 -0.21 -9.25
N MET A 437 -9.15 -0.60 -8.01
CA MET A 437 -10.05 0.04 -7.07
C MET A 437 -9.26 0.95 -6.13
N LEU A 438 -9.63 2.22 -6.10
CA LEU A 438 -9.04 3.21 -5.21
C LEU A 438 -10.08 3.59 -4.15
N VAL A 439 -9.84 3.20 -2.90
CA VAL A 439 -10.81 3.39 -1.80
C VAL A 439 -10.18 4.20 -0.67
N ASP A 440 -10.83 5.30 -0.29
CA ASP A 440 -10.38 6.16 0.80
C ASP A 440 -11.26 5.98 2.05
N GLU A 441 -10.64 5.57 3.14
CA GLU A 441 -11.23 5.30 4.46
C GLU A 441 -12.55 4.51 4.36
N PRO A 442 -12.55 3.26 3.84
CA PRO A 442 -13.77 2.45 3.72
C PRO A 442 -14.49 2.23 5.06
N GLU A 443 -13.75 2.29 6.17
CA GLU A 443 -14.25 2.22 7.54
C GLU A 443 -14.98 3.48 8.01
N ALA A 444 -14.85 4.60 7.30
CA ALA A 444 -15.41 5.87 7.75
C ALA A 444 -16.92 5.76 8.00
N ALA A 445 -17.34 6.15 9.20
CA ALA A 445 -18.71 6.07 9.70
C ALA A 445 -19.28 4.65 9.89
N LEU A 446 -18.46 3.59 9.80
CA LEU A 446 -18.85 2.24 10.23
C LEU A 446 -18.69 2.08 11.75
N HIS A 447 -19.56 1.26 12.34
CA HIS A 447 -19.34 0.73 13.68
C HIS A 447 -18.25 -0.36 13.64
N ARG A 448 -17.48 -0.56 14.71
CA ARG A 448 -16.36 -1.52 14.73
C ARG A 448 -16.71 -2.94 14.26
N ALA A 449 -17.88 -3.44 14.65
CA ALA A 449 -18.36 -4.76 14.20
C ALA A 449 -18.59 -4.84 12.68
N ALA A 450 -18.94 -3.72 12.04
CA ALA A 450 -19.09 -3.62 10.59
C ALA A 450 -17.74 -3.42 9.88
N GLU A 451 -16.74 -2.83 10.53
CA GLU A 451 -15.38 -2.71 9.97
C GLU A 451 -14.76 -4.07 9.67
N ALA A 452 -14.88 -5.03 10.60
CA ALA A 452 -14.34 -6.38 10.40
C ALA A 452 -14.97 -7.07 9.17
N ARG A 453 -16.30 -6.98 9.02
CA ARG A 453 -17.01 -7.54 7.88
C ARG A 453 -16.62 -6.86 6.56
N ALA A 454 -16.48 -5.53 6.57
CA ALA A 454 -16.00 -4.78 5.42
C ALA A 454 -14.57 -5.20 5.03
N ALA A 455 -13.67 -5.38 6.00
CA ALA A 455 -12.31 -5.82 5.78
C ALA A 455 -12.25 -7.23 5.16
N GLU A 456 -13.05 -8.17 5.67
CA GLU A 456 -13.19 -9.51 5.09
C GLU A 456 -13.67 -9.47 3.65
N PHE A 457 -14.69 -8.65 3.35
CA PHE A 457 -15.20 -8.48 2.00
C PHE A 457 -14.14 -7.92 1.04
N LEU A 458 -13.39 -6.90 1.46
CA LEU A 458 -12.30 -6.32 0.66
C LEU A 458 -11.17 -7.32 0.43
N GLN A 459 -10.86 -8.17 1.41
CA GLN A 459 -9.92 -9.28 1.24
C GLN A 459 -10.43 -10.35 0.27
N GLN A 460 -11.74 -10.62 0.26
CA GLN A 460 -12.34 -11.57 -0.69
C GLN A 460 -12.28 -11.00 -2.11
N LEU A 461 -12.63 -9.73 -2.29
CA LEU A 461 -12.51 -9.03 -3.57
C LEU A 461 -11.08 -9.06 -4.10
N SER A 462 -10.08 -8.84 -3.23
CA SER A 462 -8.68 -8.85 -3.62
C SER A 462 -8.15 -10.23 -4.02
N LYS A 463 -8.87 -11.31 -3.74
CA LYS A 463 -8.50 -12.66 -4.19
C LYS A 463 -8.94 -12.93 -5.63
N GLU A 464 -9.80 -12.08 -6.20
CA GLU A 464 -10.12 -12.16 -7.62
C GLU A 464 -8.91 -11.73 -8.46
N PRO A 465 -8.37 -12.57 -9.36
CA PRO A 465 -7.15 -12.27 -10.12
C PRO A 465 -7.24 -11.01 -10.99
N ALA A 466 -8.46 -10.58 -11.29
CA ALA A 466 -8.75 -9.40 -12.09
C ALA A 466 -8.91 -8.13 -11.24
N GLN A 467 -8.70 -8.16 -9.92
CA GLN A 467 -8.88 -6.99 -9.04
C GLN A 467 -7.58 -6.62 -8.34
N VAL A 468 -7.29 -5.32 -8.32
CA VAL A 468 -6.20 -4.71 -7.57
C VAL A 468 -6.77 -3.58 -6.74
N LEU A 469 -6.63 -3.67 -5.42
CA LEU A 469 -7.21 -2.71 -4.49
C LEU A 469 -6.09 -1.88 -3.88
N PHE A 470 -6.25 -0.56 -3.89
CA PHE A 470 -5.48 0.37 -3.08
C PHE A 470 -6.41 1.03 -2.09
N ILE A 471 -6.19 0.75 -0.81
CA ILE A 471 -7.05 1.19 0.28
C ILE A 471 -6.26 2.10 1.20
N VAL A 472 -6.71 3.35 1.36
CA VAL A 472 -6.25 4.21 2.43
C VAL A 472 -7.08 3.91 3.67
N THR A 473 -6.42 3.59 4.79
CA THR A 473 -7.16 3.23 6.02
C THR A 473 -6.39 3.56 7.29
N HIS A 474 -7.16 3.72 8.36
CA HIS A 474 -6.73 3.70 9.75
C HIS A 474 -7.27 2.48 10.50
N SER A 475 -8.07 1.63 9.86
CA SER A 475 -8.71 0.49 10.51
C SER A 475 -7.69 -0.61 10.84
N PRO A 476 -7.59 -1.02 12.13
CA PRO A 476 -6.80 -2.17 12.53
C PRO A 476 -7.14 -3.44 11.75
N GLU A 477 -8.42 -3.64 11.45
CA GLU A 477 -8.93 -4.85 10.80
C GLU A 477 -8.34 -5.04 9.40
N LEU A 478 -8.13 -3.94 8.65
CA LEU A 478 -7.52 -3.96 7.32
C LEU A 478 -6.00 -4.15 7.37
N LEU A 479 -5.33 -3.56 8.36
CA LEU A 479 -3.87 -3.68 8.50
C LEU A 479 -3.42 -5.06 8.94
N ASP A 480 -4.25 -5.73 9.73
CA ASP A 480 -3.91 -7.03 10.28
C ASP A 480 -4.18 -8.18 9.29
N LEU A 481 -4.77 -7.90 8.12
CA LEU A 481 -5.05 -8.90 7.09
C LEU A 481 -3.76 -9.56 6.55
N PRO A 482 -3.62 -10.89 6.59
CA PRO A 482 -2.36 -11.60 6.32
C PRO A 482 -1.81 -11.40 4.90
N ASP A 483 -2.71 -11.22 3.93
CA ASP A 483 -2.38 -11.11 2.52
C ASP A 483 -2.27 -9.66 2.03
N ALA A 484 -2.45 -8.68 2.92
CA ALA A 484 -2.34 -7.26 2.58
C ALA A 484 -0.87 -6.85 2.40
N SER A 485 -0.57 -6.17 1.29
CA SER A 485 0.66 -5.43 1.08
C SER A 485 0.54 -4.08 1.76
N LEU A 486 1.40 -3.83 2.76
CA LEU A 486 1.31 -2.65 3.61
C LEU A 486 2.31 -1.58 3.15
N ILE A 487 1.78 -0.40 2.83
CA ILE A 487 2.52 0.79 2.39
C ILE A 487 2.34 1.87 3.46
N GLU A 488 3.42 2.20 4.14
CA GLU A 488 3.44 3.23 5.17
C GLU A 488 3.80 4.58 4.58
N ILE A 489 3.12 5.63 5.05
CA ILE A 489 3.45 7.02 4.77
C ILE A 489 3.86 7.70 6.08
N VAL A 490 5.16 7.96 6.21
CA VAL A 490 5.79 8.50 7.42
C VAL A 490 6.10 9.97 7.20
N LYS A 491 5.73 10.86 8.13
CA LYS A 491 6.19 12.25 8.08
C LYS A 491 7.68 12.31 8.40
N ASP A 492 8.49 12.74 7.43
CA ASP A 492 9.84 13.21 7.69
C ASP A 492 9.76 14.55 8.44
N LYS A 493 10.58 14.68 9.48
CA LYS A 493 10.67 15.87 10.33
C LYS A 493 12.00 16.60 10.14
N SER A 494 12.75 16.28 9.09
CA SER A 494 13.88 17.08 8.61
C SER A 494 13.40 18.50 8.21
N SER A 495 14.33 19.42 7.93
CA SER A 495 14.08 20.87 7.74
C SER A 495 13.01 21.24 6.70
N THR A 496 12.60 20.29 5.85
CA THR A 496 11.41 20.36 5.00
C THR A 496 10.43 19.22 5.35
N PRO A 497 9.17 19.50 5.74
CA PRO A 497 8.19 18.50 6.15
C PRO A 497 7.65 17.70 4.94
N THR A 498 8.48 16.80 4.42
CA THR A 498 8.07 15.82 3.42
C THR A 498 7.58 14.55 4.13
N SER A 499 6.73 13.75 3.50
CA SER A 499 6.31 12.45 4.03
C SER A 499 6.86 11.36 3.13
N LEU A 500 7.58 10.40 3.68
CA LEU A 500 8.21 9.30 2.99
C LEU A 500 7.24 8.13 2.84
N VAL A 501 7.10 7.66 1.61
CA VAL A 501 6.39 6.41 1.30
C VAL A 501 7.36 5.24 1.35
N GLN A 502 7.05 4.24 2.16
CA GLN A 502 7.87 3.04 2.35
C GLN A 502 7.02 1.78 2.51
N ARG A 503 7.58 0.62 2.19
CA ARG A 503 6.89 -0.67 2.36
C ARG A 503 7.21 -1.33 3.70
N LEU A 504 6.20 -1.93 4.32
CA LEU A 504 6.41 -2.87 5.42
C LEU A 504 6.58 -4.27 4.82
N ASN A 505 7.81 -4.76 4.77
CA ASN A 505 8.08 -6.06 4.15
C ASN A 505 7.62 -7.24 5.03
N LEU A 506 7.59 -8.44 4.43
CA LEU A 506 7.17 -9.67 5.11
C LEU A 506 8.08 -10.05 6.30
N ALA A 507 9.36 -9.70 6.28
CA ALA A 507 10.28 -9.99 7.37
C ALA A 507 9.96 -9.13 8.59
N ASP A 508 9.69 -7.84 8.38
CA ASP A 508 9.28 -6.89 9.41
C ASP A 508 7.94 -7.31 10.03
N ARG A 509 6.99 -7.76 9.20
CA ARG A 509 5.70 -8.31 9.68
C ARG A 509 5.87 -9.58 10.51
N LYS A 510 6.73 -10.52 10.09
CA LYS A 510 7.03 -11.73 10.86
C LYS A 510 7.72 -11.40 12.19
N ALA A 511 8.57 -10.37 12.20
CA ALA A 511 9.20 -9.89 13.42
C ALA A 511 8.17 -9.27 14.39
N LEU A 512 7.22 -8.45 13.93
CA LEU A 512 6.10 -7.97 14.76
C LEU A 512 5.35 -9.12 15.42
N LEU A 513 4.95 -10.12 14.63
CA LEU A 513 4.19 -11.27 15.15
C LEU A 513 4.99 -12.10 16.18
N ARG A 514 6.31 -12.21 16.01
CA ARG A 514 7.20 -12.86 17.00
C ARG A 514 7.26 -12.10 18.32
N LEU A 515 7.10 -10.78 18.28
CA LEU A 515 7.01 -9.91 19.46
C LEU A 515 5.60 -9.88 20.07
N GLY A 516 4.64 -10.62 19.52
CA GLY A 516 3.24 -10.58 19.95
C GLY A 516 2.48 -9.34 19.44
N LEU A 517 3.09 -8.55 18.55
CA LEU A 517 2.50 -7.37 17.96
C LEU A 517 1.85 -7.67 16.60
N ARG A 518 0.82 -6.89 16.29
CA ARG A 518 0.20 -6.84 14.97
C ARG A 518 0.59 -5.55 14.24
N PRO A 519 0.53 -5.51 12.90
CA PRO A 519 0.77 -4.27 12.16
C PRO A 519 -0.10 -3.09 12.63
N SER A 520 -1.34 -3.34 13.03
CA SER A 520 -2.22 -2.31 13.57
C SER A 520 -1.75 -1.71 14.90
N ASP A 521 -0.95 -2.43 15.69
CA ASP A 521 -0.39 -1.91 16.94
C ASP A 521 0.63 -0.80 16.66
N LEU A 522 1.26 -0.80 15.47
CA LEU A 522 2.07 0.32 15.01
C LEU A 522 1.26 1.60 14.79
N LEU A 523 -0.05 1.50 14.47
CA LEU A 523 -0.94 2.66 14.38
C LEU A 523 -1.45 3.14 15.75
N ARG A 524 -1.63 2.23 16.70
CA ARG A 524 -2.16 2.55 18.04
C ARG A 524 -1.18 3.38 18.87
N TRP A 525 0.06 3.50 18.41
CA TRP A 525 1.15 4.26 18.99
C TRP A 525 1.26 4.10 20.50
N PRO A 526 1.68 2.90 20.95
CA PRO A 526 2.33 2.80 22.23
C PRO A 526 3.38 3.91 22.32
N ARG A 527 3.23 4.80 23.30
CA ARG A 527 4.29 5.77 23.63
C ARG A 527 5.43 5.06 24.33
N VAL A 528 5.11 3.98 25.01
CA VAL A 528 6.04 3.15 25.76
C VAL A 528 5.77 1.69 25.46
N PHE A 529 6.82 0.93 25.13
CA PHE A 529 6.80 -0.53 25.20
C PHE A 529 7.43 -0.94 26.53
N LEU A 530 6.67 -1.59 27.39
CA LEU A 530 7.16 -2.16 28.63
C LEU A 530 7.52 -3.63 28.39
N LEU A 531 8.80 -3.91 28.25
CA LEU A 531 9.32 -5.27 28.15
C LEU A 531 9.34 -5.91 29.54
N VAL A 532 8.74 -7.09 29.66
CA VAL A 532 8.67 -7.84 30.92
C VAL A 532 9.15 -9.27 30.72
N GLU A 533 9.59 -9.95 31.77
CA GLU A 533 10.19 -11.28 31.66
C GLU A 533 9.20 -12.35 31.16
N GLY A 534 7.94 -12.30 31.59
CA GLY A 534 6.98 -13.35 31.26
C GLY A 534 5.52 -12.93 31.33
N LEU A 535 4.66 -13.93 31.12
CA LEU A 535 3.22 -13.74 31.12
C LEU A 535 2.67 -13.38 32.51
N HIS A 536 3.33 -13.83 33.58
CA HIS A 536 2.92 -13.50 34.94
C HIS A 536 3.07 -12.00 35.23
N ASP A 537 4.14 -11.38 34.74
CA ASP A 537 4.36 -9.93 34.86
C ASP A 537 3.27 -9.15 34.16
N GLN A 538 2.97 -9.54 32.92
CA GLN A 538 1.87 -8.96 32.16
C GLN A 538 0.55 -9.06 32.92
N LEU A 539 0.19 -10.25 33.42
CA LEU A 539 -1.06 -10.47 34.15
C LEU A 539 -1.16 -9.61 35.42
N VAL A 540 -0.08 -9.51 36.19
CA VAL A 540 -0.05 -8.71 37.43
C VAL A 540 -0.17 -7.22 37.11
N LEU A 541 0.59 -6.71 36.13
CA LEU A 541 0.58 -5.31 35.73
C LEU A 541 -0.75 -4.90 35.09
N GLU A 542 -1.31 -5.73 34.19
CA GLU A 542 -2.63 -5.49 33.60
C GLU A 542 -3.74 -5.56 34.65
N GLY A 543 -3.63 -6.46 35.63
CA GLY A 543 -4.62 -6.56 36.70
C GLY A 543 -4.65 -5.34 37.62
N TYR A 544 -3.49 -4.79 37.97
CA TYR A 544 -3.43 -3.57 38.78
C TYR A 544 -3.69 -2.29 37.98
N PHE A 545 -3.23 -2.20 36.73
CA PHE A 545 -3.15 -0.93 36.00
C PHE A 545 -3.71 -0.95 34.59
N GLY A 546 -4.47 -1.98 34.18
CA GLY A 546 -4.90 -2.16 32.78
C GLY A 546 -5.57 -0.93 32.14
N ASP A 547 -6.39 -0.18 32.88
CA ASP A 547 -6.99 1.05 32.37
C ASP A 547 -5.98 2.20 32.25
N ARG A 548 -5.05 2.33 33.21
CA ARG A 548 -4.00 3.37 33.21
C ARG A 548 -2.95 3.12 32.14
N LEU A 549 -2.54 1.87 31.94
CA LEU A 549 -1.64 1.45 30.87
C LEU A 549 -2.24 1.82 29.49
N ARG A 550 -3.52 1.47 29.28
CA ARG A 550 -4.25 1.83 28.04
C ARG A 550 -4.39 3.34 27.86
N ALA A 551 -4.76 4.08 28.91
CA ALA A 551 -4.89 5.53 28.86
C ALA A 551 -3.56 6.23 28.51
N SER A 552 -2.45 5.70 29.03
CA SER A 552 -1.10 6.21 28.81
C SER A 552 -0.43 5.65 27.55
N ARG A 553 -1.13 4.78 26.80
CA ARG A 553 -0.61 4.09 25.60
C ARG A 553 0.68 3.35 25.90
N ILE A 554 0.68 2.55 26.96
CA ILE A 554 1.79 1.67 27.33
C ILE A 554 1.39 0.25 26.92
N GLU A 555 2.21 -0.38 26.08
CA GLU A 555 2.01 -1.75 25.63
C GLU A 555 3.00 -2.68 26.33
N ILE A 556 2.52 -3.78 26.92
CA ILE A 556 3.36 -4.74 27.63
C ILE A 556 3.78 -5.86 26.67
N LEU A 557 5.09 -6.11 26.57
CA LEU A 557 5.66 -7.17 25.74
C LEU A 557 6.34 -8.24 26.61
N PRO A 558 5.71 -9.41 26.81
CA PRO A 558 6.32 -10.51 27.56
C PRO A 558 7.41 -11.22 26.75
N LEU A 559 8.61 -11.27 27.32
CA LEU A 559 9.82 -11.79 26.69
C LEU A 559 10.01 -13.26 27.07
N ARG A 560 9.28 -14.18 26.43
CA ARG A 560 9.22 -15.63 26.71
C ARG A 560 10.60 -16.31 27.00
N GLY A 561 11.13 -16.11 28.20
CA GLY A 561 12.47 -16.50 28.66
C GLY A 561 13.61 -15.57 28.22
N ALA A 562 14.50 -15.22 29.16
CA ALA A 562 15.69 -14.36 28.98
C ALA A 562 16.63 -14.80 27.83
N THR A 563 16.58 -16.06 27.41
CA THR A 563 17.37 -16.61 26.30
C THR A 563 17.00 -16.13 24.88
N LYS A 564 15.88 -15.41 24.67
CA LYS A 564 15.45 -14.94 23.33
C LYS A 564 15.63 -13.45 23.09
N LEU A 565 16.19 -12.76 24.07
CA LEU A 565 16.15 -11.30 24.23
C LEU A 565 17.21 -10.49 23.47
N PRO A 566 18.44 -10.99 23.20
CA PRO A 566 19.39 -10.26 22.35
C PRO A 566 18.79 -9.87 20.98
N ASN A 567 17.90 -10.73 20.45
CA ASN A 567 17.15 -10.47 19.21
C ASN A 567 16.07 -9.36 19.32
N THR A 568 15.80 -8.81 20.51
CA THR A 568 14.77 -7.79 20.76
C THR A 568 15.32 -6.37 20.63
N VAL A 569 16.59 -6.14 20.97
CA VAL A 569 17.28 -4.88 20.58
C VAL A 569 17.53 -4.91 19.07
N ASP A 570 17.89 -6.08 18.55
CA ASP A 570 17.95 -6.35 17.11
C ASP A 570 16.57 -6.45 16.45
N SER A 571 15.46 -6.25 17.19
CA SER A 571 14.15 -6.06 16.58
C SER A 571 14.10 -4.68 15.95
N ARG A 572 14.84 -4.57 14.84
CA ARG A 572 14.90 -3.44 13.92
C ARG A 572 13.53 -2.81 13.76
N VAL A 573 12.48 -3.62 13.74
CA VAL A 573 11.09 -3.20 13.66
C VAL A 573 10.64 -2.21 14.75
N LEU A 574 10.88 -2.47 16.05
CA LEU A 574 10.44 -1.58 17.13
C LEU A 574 11.10 -0.21 17.01
N PHE A 575 12.38 -0.18 16.65
CA PHE A 575 13.16 1.06 16.55
C PHE A 575 13.02 1.76 15.19
N LYS A 576 12.79 1.01 14.11
CA LYS A 576 12.60 1.52 12.73
C LYS A 576 11.24 2.16 12.54
N TYR A 577 10.18 1.52 13.05
CA TYR A 577 8.79 1.89 12.78
C TYR A 577 8.11 2.66 13.92
N THR A 578 8.74 2.76 15.09
CA THR A 578 8.18 3.52 16.21
C THR A 578 9.22 4.46 16.80
N ASP A 579 8.76 5.59 17.35
CA ASP A 579 9.54 6.47 18.22
C ASP A 579 9.35 6.09 19.72
N ALA A 580 8.72 4.96 20.02
CA ALA A 580 8.33 4.62 21.38
C ALA A 580 9.57 4.46 22.27
N THR A 581 9.45 4.88 23.53
CA THR A 581 10.43 4.56 24.56
C THR A 581 10.26 3.08 24.91
N VAL A 582 11.36 2.34 24.92
CA VAL A 582 11.37 0.93 25.30
C VAL A 582 11.87 0.86 26.74
N VAL A 583 11.00 0.45 27.64
CA VAL A 583 11.30 0.27 29.05
C VAL A 583 11.51 -1.22 29.31
N ALA A 584 12.66 -1.61 29.84
CA ALA A 584 12.85 -2.98 30.32
C ALA A 584 12.59 -3.05 31.82
N LEU A 585 11.64 -3.88 32.21
CA LEU A 585 11.35 -4.19 33.60
C LEU A 585 12.03 -5.50 33.99
N LEU A 586 12.86 -5.45 35.02
CA LEU A 586 13.60 -6.60 35.52
C LEU A 586 13.37 -6.80 37.02
N ASP A 587 13.16 -8.05 37.41
CA ASP A 587 13.02 -8.42 38.81
C ASP A 587 14.39 -8.61 39.46
N ASN A 588 14.43 -8.58 40.80
CA ASN A 588 15.62 -8.84 41.60
C ASN A 588 16.82 -7.91 41.32
N ILE A 589 16.56 -6.67 40.87
CA ILE A 589 17.59 -5.66 40.61
C ILE A 589 17.18 -4.31 41.23
N SER A 590 18.11 -3.65 41.91
CA SER A 590 17.89 -2.32 42.48
C SER A 590 17.66 -1.28 41.37
N SER A 591 16.47 -0.67 41.35
CA SER A 591 16.11 0.36 40.38
C SER A 591 17.06 1.56 40.38
N ASP A 592 17.51 2.00 41.55
CA ASP A 592 18.35 3.20 41.69
C ASP A 592 19.76 2.94 41.12
N ALA A 593 20.34 1.79 41.43
CA ALA A 593 21.69 1.43 40.97
C ALA A 593 21.77 1.28 39.44
N VAL A 594 20.74 0.68 38.83
CA VAL A 594 20.68 0.53 37.37
C VAL A 594 20.52 1.87 36.67
N ARG A 595 19.67 2.74 37.21
CA ARG A 595 19.43 4.06 36.63
C ARG A 595 20.68 4.93 36.70
N GLU A 596 21.34 4.98 37.86
CA GLU A 596 22.59 5.73 38.03
C GLU A 596 23.69 5.22 37.08
N CYS A 597 23.81 3.90 36.92
CA CYS A 597 24.75 3.31 35.97
C CYS A 597 24.44 3.68 34.52
N TRP A 598 23.15 3.68 34.15
CA TRP A 598 22.73 4.00 32.79
C TRP A 598 22.91 5.49 32.46
N ASP A 599 22.51 6.37 33.36
CA ASP A 599 22.70 7.83 33.21
C ASP A 599 24.19 8.17 33.07
N LEU A 600 25.05 7.52 33.86
CA LEU A 600 26.50 7.66 33.75
C LEU A 600 27.00 7.16 32.38
N ALA A 601 26.59 5.97 31.94
CA ALA A 601 26.99 5.41 30.66
C ALA A 601 26.58 6.29 29.46
N GLN A 602 25.37 6.88 29.49
CA GLN A 602 24.92 7.83 28.49
C GLN A 602 25.80 9.09 28.45
N SER A 603 26.10 9.66 29.63
CA SER A 603 26.96 10.85 29.70
C SER A 603 28.41 10.57 29.24
N THR A 604 28.97 9.41 29.59
CA THR A 604 30.30 8.98 29.15
C THR A 604 30.34 8.71 27.65
N THR A 605 29.28 8.14 27.07
CA THR A 605 29.17 7.94 25.61
C THR A 605 29.26 9.26 24.86
N LEU A 606 28.55 10.28 25.33
CA LEU A 606 28.53 11.61 24.72
C LEU A 606 29.87 12.35 24.84
N LEU A 607 30.60 12.15 25.94
CA LEU A 607 31.85 12.89 26.23
C LEU A 607 33.12 12.16 25.76
N GLU A 608 33.17 10.84 25.92
CA GLU A 608 34.36 10.00 25.76
C GLU A 608 34.22 8.94 24.66
N GLY A 609 33.03 8.79 24.08
CA GLY A 609 32.73 7.88 22.99
C GLY A 609 32.12 6.53 23.41
N VAL A 610 31.64 5.78 22.41
CA VAL A 610 30.86 4.54 22.56
C VAL A 610 31.54 3.50 23.46
N GLU A 611 32.83 3.20 23.24
CA GLU A 611 33.54 2.16 23.99
C GLU A 611 33.68 2.48 25.49
N ALA A 612 33.87 3.75 25.83
CA ALA A 612 33.96 4.19 27.23
C ALA A 612 32.61 4.02 27.95
N GLY A 613 31.50 4.38 27.29
CA GLY A 613 30.14 4.18 27.79
C GLY A 613 29.81 2.70 28.04
N LYS A 614 30.21 1.80 27.13
CA LYS A 614 30.06 0.34 27.32
C LYS A 614 30.79 -0.17 28.55
N GLN A 615 32.03 0.29 28.77
CA GLN A 615 32.83 -0.16 29.90
C GLN A 615 32.20 0.24 31.25
N VAL A 616 31.50 1.39 31.30
CA VAL A 616 30.69 1.79 32.47
C VAL A 616 29.60 0.78 32.76
N ILE A 617 28.86 0.31 31.75
CA ILE A 617 27.78 -0.69 31.91
C ILE A 617 28.33 -2.02 32.42
N VAL A 618 29.41 -2.51 31.80
CA VAL A 618 30.04 -3.79 32.15
C VAL A 618 30.51 -3.80 33.61
N ASN A 619 31.05 -2.66 34.07
CA ASN A 619 31.59 -2.52 35.43
C ASN A 619 30.53 -2.15 36.47
N GLY A 620 29.51 -1.36 36.10
CA GLY A 620 28.53 -0.81 37.03
C GLY A 620 27.39 -1.76 37.37
N ILE A 621 27.02 -2.67 36.46
CA ILE A 621 26.00 -3.68 36.72
C ILE A 621 26.64 -4.92 37.36
N ALA A 622 26.64 -4.93 38.69
CA ALA A 622 27.19 -6.01 39.50
C ALA A 622 26.23 -7.19 39.60
N GLY A 623 26.73 -8.41 39.36
CA GLY A 623 25.94 -9.65 39.47
C GLY A 623 26.33 -10.70 38.43
N GLN A 624 26.14 -11.97 38.79
CA GLN A 624 26.27 -13.12 37.89
C GLN A 624 24.92 -13.75 37.55
N SER A 625 23.82 -13.10 37.95
CA SER A 625 22.46 -13.56 37.62
C SER A 625 22.20 -13.44 36.12
N GLU A 626 21.23 -14.20 35.63
CA GLU A 626 20.86 -14.16 34.21
C GLU A 626 20.31 -12.78 33.82
N GLU A 627 19.60 -12.11 34.73
CA GLU A 627 19.03 -10.77 34.54
C GLU A 627 20.12 -9.69 34.47
N SER A 628 21.17 -9.79 35.30
CA SER A 628 22.31 -8.86 35.25
C SER A 628 23.18 -9.06 34.01
N ARG A 629 23.30 -10.30 33.51
CA ARG A 629 23.97 -10.58 32.23
C ARG A 629 23.16 -9.99 31.08
N PHE A 630 21.86 -10.26 31.05
CA PHE A 630 20.93 -9.72 30.07
C PHE A 630 21.00 -8.20 30.01
N LEU A 631 20.89 -7.51 31.15
CA LEU A 631 20.86 -6.05 31.19
C LEU A 631 22.16 -5.44 30.62
N ARG A 632 23.32 -6.06 30.87
CA ARG A 632 24.59 -5.61 30.28
C ARG A 632 24.60 -5.73 28.77
N GLU A 633 24.25 -6.91 28.24
CA GLU A 633 24.19 -7.16 26.80
C GLU A 633 23.21 -6.20 26.12
N TRP A 634 22.03 -6.02 26.72
CA TRP A 634 20.96 -5.15 26.23
C TRP A 634 21.38 -3.68 26.15
N LEU A 635 21.94 -3.13 27.23
CA LEU A 635 22.35 -1.73 27.29
C LEU A 635 23.63 -1.45 26.48
N THR A 636 24.54 -2.42 26.35
CA THR A 636 25.72 -2.28 25.48
C THR A 636 25.29 -2.24 24.01
N SER A 637 24.39 -3.15 23.60
CA SER A 637 23.82 -3.16 22.26
C SER A 637 23.04 -1.88 21.95
N ALA A 638 22.41 -1.26 22.95
CA ALA A 638 21.70 0.00 22.80
C ALA A 638 22.63 1.16 22.37
N ILE A 639 23.76 1.29 23.07
CA ILE A 639 24.78 2.30 22.77
C ILE A 639 25.39 2.05 21.39
N ASP A 640 25.66 0.79 21.04
CA ASP A 640 26.20 0.42 19.73
C ASP A 640 25.35 0.90 18.55
N ASN A 641 24.03 0.99 18.75
CA ASN A 641 23.08 1.36 17.72
C ASN A 641 22.58 2.81 17.83
N GLY A 642 23.11 3.62 18.76
CA GLY A 642 22.65 5.00 18.97
C GLY A 642 21.22 5.09 19.50
N LEU A 643 20.76 4.07 20.23
CA LEU A 643 19.38 3.95 20.74
C LEU A 643 19.25 4.34 22.22
N GLU A 644 20.31 4.85 22.83
CA GLU A 644 20.39 5.08 24.27
C GLU A 644 19.33 6.04 24.80
N SER A 645 18.93 7.05 24.01
CA SER A 645 17.88 8.01 24.38
C SER A 645 16.48 7.42 24.44
N ARG A 646 16.27 6.22 23.88
CA ARG A 646 14.97 5.55 23.77
C ARG A 646 14.81 4.38 24.74
N LEU A 647 15.87 4.04 25.48
CA LEU A 647 15.89 2.86 26.33
C LEU A 647 15.96 3.28 27.79
N MET A 648 15.08 2.69 28.59
CA MET A 648 14.99 2.96 30.02
C MET A 648 14.93 1.64 30.81
N PRO A 649 16.01 1.23 31.46
CA PRO A 649 15.96 0.08 32.36
C PRO A 649 15.33 0.46 33.70
N ILE A 650 14.43 -0.38 34.22
CA ILE A 650 13.80 -0.25 35.54
C ILE A 650 13.89 -1.59 36.26
N GLY A 651 14.31 -1.55 37.53
CA GLY A 651 14.40 -2.73 38.40
C GLY A 651 13.23 -2.78 39.40
N LEU A 652 12.84 -4.00 39.79
CA LEU A 652 11.96 -4.27 40.92
C LEU A 652 12.74 -4.93 42.06
N SER A 653 12.46 -4.51 43.30
CA SER A 653 13.15 -5.02 44.48
C SER A 653 12.75 -6.44 44.88
N ALA A 654 11.52 -6.85 44.53
CA ALA A 654 11.08 -8.22 44.74
C ALA A 654 11.85 -9.20 43.85
N ARG A 655 12.00 -10.45 44.32
CA ARG A 655 12.71 -11.47 43.55
C ARG A 655 11.90 -12.02 42.38
N ASP A 656 10.59 -11.82 42.41
CA ASP A 656 9.63 -12.27 41.41
C ASP A 656 8.36 -11.43 41.52
N VAL A 657 7.74 -11.07 40.40
CA VAL A 657 6.52 -10.25 40.36
C VAL A 657 5.36 -10.81 41.18
N ILE A 658 5.30 -12.14 41.37
CA ILE A 658 4.24 -12.77 42.18
C ILE A 658 4.32 -12.37 43.66
N GLU A 659 5.48 -11.90 44.13
CA GLU A 659 5.68 -11.47 45.52
C GLU A 659 4.97 -10.13 45.81
N TYR A 660 4.50 -9.42 44.79
CA TYR A 660 3.62 -8.26 44.93
C TYR A 660 2.15 -8.63 45.18
N LEU A 661 1.79 -9.90 45.04
CA LEU A 661 0.44 -10.38 45.30
C LEU A 661 0.24 -10.70 46.80
N PRO A 662 -0.99 -10.62 47.31
CA PRO A 662 -1.30 -10.99 48.69
C PRO A 662 -0.91 -12.44 49.01
N VAL A 663 0.12 -12.62 49.84
CA VAL A 663 0.65 -13.94 50.22
C VAL A 663 -0.41 -14.88 50.79
N ALA A 664 -1.38 -14.36 51.55
CA ALA A 664 -2.39 -15.17 52.23
C ALA A 664 -3.35 -15.86 51.24
N LEU A 665 -3.51 -15.30 50.04
CA LEU A 665 -4.33 -15.87 48.97
C LEU A 665 -3.50 -16.76 48.05
N MET A 666 -2.26 -16.36 47.80
CA MET A 666 -1.34 -17.15 46.99
C MET A 666 -0.91 -18.43 47.71
N VAL A 667 -0.61 -18.33 49.01
CA VAL A 667 -0.16 -19.41 49.90
C VAL A 667 -0.88 -19.33 51.25
N PRO A 668 -2.03 -20.02 51.39
CA PRO A 668 -2.80 -20.00 52.64
C PRO A 668 -1.96 -20.41 53.86
N GLY A 669 -1.99 -19.60 54.91
CA GLY A 669 -1.27 -19.84 56.17
C GLY A 669 0.18 -19.34 56.19
N ALA A 670 0.72 -18.83 55.08
CA ALA A 670 2.03 -18.18 55.07
C ALA A 670 1.95 -16.73 55.59
N PRO A 671 2.90 -16.29 56.45
CA PRO A 671 2.85 -14.94 57.01
C PRO A 671 3.32 -13.86 56.03
N ASN A 672 4.33 -14.13 55.19
CA ASN A 672 4.88 -13.25 54.16
C ASN A 672 5.78 -14.03 53.20
N TRP A 673 6.12 -13.42 52.06
CA TRP A 673 6.99 -14.02 51.04
C TRP A 673 8.43 -14.26 51.54
N GLU A 674 8.95 -13.41 52.43
CA GLU A 674 10.30 -13.54 52.98
C GLU A 674 10.44 -14.82 53.85
N ALA A 675 9.42 -15.15 54.64
CA ALA A 675 9.37 -16.36 55.43
C ALA A 675 9.40 -17.61 54.54
N LEU A 676 8.65 -17.59 53.42
CA LEU A 676 8.65 -18.69 52.44
C LEU A 676 10.01 -18.83 51.74
N ARG A 677 10.68 -17.71 51.42
CA ARG A 677 12.03 -17.73 50.84
C ARG A 677 13.07 -18.27 51.82
N ARG A 678 12.95 -17.95 53.11
CA ARG A 678 13.82 -18.48 54.17
C ARG A 678 13.61 -19.98 54.35
N GLU A 679 12.36 -20.42 54.39
CA GLU A 679 12.01 -21.85 54.44
C GLU A 679 12.59 -22.59 53.23
N HIS A 680 12.47 -22.03 52.01
CA HIS A 680 13.08 -22.60 50.81
C HIS A 680 14.60 -22.68 50.90
N ALA A 681 15.27 -21.66 51.42
CA ALA A 681 16.73 -21.64 51.59
C ALA A 681 17.19 -22.67 52.62
N GLU A 682 16.54 -22.74 53.78
CA GLU A 682 16.84 -23.72 54.85
C GLU A 682 16.59 -25.15 54.37
N GLU A 683 15.52 -25.38 53.62
CA GLU A 683 15.26 -26.68 52.97
C GLU A 683 16.39 -27.01 51.99
N ARG A 684 16.77 -26.07 51.11
CA ARG A 684 17.84 -26.29 50.12
C ARG A 684 19.19 -26.62 50.77
N GLU A 685 19.48 -26.05 51.93
CA GLU A 685 20.71 -26.33 52.67
C GLU A 685 20.66 -27.69 53.40
N SER A 686 19.46 -28.16 53.79
CA SER A 686 19.28 -29.36 54.61
C SER A 686 18.98 -30.65 53.84
N GLY A 687 18.64 -30.59 52.54
CA GLY A 687 18.20 -31.77 51.78
C GLY A 687 18.68 -31.86 50.32
N THR A 688 18.91 -33.09 49.86
CA THR A 688 19.09 -33.40 48.43
C THR A 688 17.72 -33.64 47.78
N GLY A 689 17.48 -33.06 46.59
CA GLY A 689 16.24 -33.24 45.82
C GLY A 689 15.20 -32.11 45.92
N ILE A 690 15.54 -30.99 46.55
CA ILE A 690 14.67 -29.80 46.58
C ILE A 690 14.85 -28.98 45.29
N PRO A 691 13.75 -28.56 44.62
CA PRO A 691 13.84 -27.71 43.44
C PRO A 691 14.61 -26.42 43.74
N GLY A 692 15.59 -26.10 42.91
CA GLY A 692 16.30 -24.81 42.99
C GLY A 692 15.39 -23.62 42.65
N ASP A 693 14.38 -23.86 41.81
CA ASP A 693 13.36 -22.90 41.41
C ASP A 693 12.26 -22.78 42.48
N PHE A 694 11.97 -21.55 42.90
CA PHE A 694 11.03 -21.27 43.99
C PHE A 694 9.57 -21.57 43.61
N LYS A 695 9.16 -21.32 42.36
CA LYS A 695 7.81 -21.63 41.88
C LYS A 695 7.58 -23.14 41.84
N LYS A 696 8.56 -23.91 41.36
CA LYS A 696 8.55 -25.38 41.43
C LYS A 696 8.54 -25.89 42.87
N TRP A 697 9.26 -25.24 43.78
CA TRP A 697 9.21 -25.56 45.20
C TRP A 697 7.82 -25.30 45.80
N LEU A 698 7.18 -24.17 45.52
CA LEU A 698 5.79 -23.89 45.94
C LEU A 698 4.81 -24.94 45.40
N SER A 699 4.94 -25.33 44.14
CA SER A 699 4.11 -26.38 43.52
C SER A 699 4.30 -27.74 44.20
N ILE A 700 5.54 -28.16 44.46
CA ILE A 700 5.83 -29.48 45.03
C ILE A 700 5.57 -29.54 46.54
N ARG A 701 5.96 -28.52 47.30
CA ARG A 701 5.90 -28.53 48.77
C ARG A 701 4.63 -27.93 49.33
N LYS A 702 4.15 -26.84 48.76
CA LYS A 702 2.94 -26.16 49.21
C LYS A 702 1.71 -26.56 48.41
N GLN A 703 1.87 -27.42 47.39
CA GLN A 703 0.79 -27.89 46.50
C GLN A 703 0.06 -26.73 45.79
N ILE A 704 0.79 -25.65 45.52
CA ILE A 704 0.25 -24.44 44.90
C ILE A 704 0.85 -24.30 43.52
N ASP A 705 0.01 -24.45 42.51
CA ASP A 705 0.37 -24.15 41.14
C ASP A 705 0.06 -22.68 40.83
N VAL A 706 1.10 -21.90 40.56
CA VAL A 706 1.00 -20.48 40.26
C VAL A 706 0.55 -20.33 38.81
N ASN A 707 -0.76 -20.35 38.60
CA ASN A 707 -1.40 -20.22 37.30
C ASN A 707 -2.19 -18.91 37.17
N GLU A 708 -2.65 -18.61 35.95
CA GLU A 708 -3.39 -17.38 35.63
C GLU A 708 -4.64 -17.19 36.49
N SER A 709 -5.40 -18.26 36.76
CA SER A 709 -6.63 -18.17 37.57
C SER A 709 -6.34 -17.76 39.01
N LEU A 710 -5.28 -18.30 39.61
CA LEU A 710 -4.87 -17.94 40.97
C LEU A 710 -4.39 -16.49 41.05
N ILE A 711 -3.62 -16.03 40.05
CA ILE A 711 -3.15 -14.64 39.96
C ILE A 711 -4.35 -13.68 39.86
N ARG A 712 -5.31 -13.96 38.97
CA ARG A 712 -6.53 -13.14 38.82
C ARG A 712 -7.35 -13.06 40.11
N LEU A 713 -7.53 -14.19 40.80
CA LEU A 713 -8.24 -14.24 42.08
C LEU A 713 -7.55 -13.39 43.16
N ALA A 714 -6.21 -13.45 43.23
CA ALA A 714 -5.42 -12.66 44.16
C ALA A 714 -5.52 -11.15 43.86
N LEU A 715 -5.57 -10.77 42.58
CA LEU A 715 -5.72 -9.38 42.12
C LEU A 715 -7.12 -8.82 42.41
N GLU A 716 -8.19 -9.59 42.17
CA GLU A 716 -9.56 -9.18 42.50
C GLU A 716 -9.76 -8.89 44.00
N SER A 717 -9.00 -9.59 44.84
CA SER A 717 -9.05 -9.43 46.29
C SER A 717 -8.09 -8.35 46.82
N ALA A 718 -7.20 -7.83 45.98
CA ALA A 718 -6.25 -6.79 46.37
C ALA A 718 -6.93 -5.42 46.37
N SER A 719 -6.89 -4.72 47.51
CA SER A 719 -7.54 -3.40 47.64
C SER A 719 -6.80 -2.27 46.92
N SER A 720 -5.50 -2.44 46.66
CA SER A 720 -4.64 -1.43 46.01
C SER A 720 -3.33 -2.05 45.53
N ALA A 721 -2.71 -1.44 44.52
CA ALA A 721 -1.38 -1.83 44.06
C ALA A 721 -0.30 -1.52 45.12
N PRO A 722 0.73 -2.37 45.26
CA PRO A 722 1.91 -2.06 46.08
C PRO A 722 2.60 -0.75 45.67
N SER A 723 3.21 -0.07 46.64
CA SER A 723 3.78 1.26 46.45
C SER A 723 4.90 1.33 45.42
N GLU A 724 5.67 0.25 45.25
CA GLU A 724 6.72 0.14 44.24
C GLU A 724 6.14 0.02 42.83
N LEU A 725 5.13 -0.84 42.62
CA LEU A 725 4.42 -0.95 41.35
C LEU A 725 3.69 0.36 41.00
N GLU A 726 3.18 1.09 42.00
CA GLU A 726 2.60 2.42 41.80
C GLU A 726 3.65 3.47 41.37
N ARG A 727 4.88 3.39 41.89
CA ARG A 727 6.01 4.23 41.43
C ARG A 727 6.44 3.89 40.01
N LEU A 728 6.46 2.59 39.65
CA LEU A 728 6.68 2.14 38.29
C LEU A 728 5.65 2.77 37.36
N MET A 729 4.36 2.62 37.66
CA MET A 729 3.28 3.16 36.83
C MET A 729 3.39 4.69 36.65
N LYS A 730 3.68 5.44 37.72
CA LYS A 730 3.91 6.89 37.63
C LYS A 730 5.11 7.26 36.77
N THR A 731 6.17 6.45 36.83
CA THR A 731 7.34 6.64 35.97
C THR A 731 6.97 6.41 34.51
N LEU A 732 6.21 5.35 34.20
CA LEU A 732 5.73 5.07 32.85
C LEU A 732 4.80 6.17 32.34
N GLU A 733 3.91 6.70 33.18
CA GLU A 733 3.06 7.86 32.86
C GLU A 733 3.90 9.11 32.56
N ALA A 734 4.92 9.38 33.38
CA ALA A 734 5.85 10.49 33.16
C ALA A 734 6.59 10.34 31.82
N VAL A 735 7.15 9.16 31.53
CA VAL A 735 7.81 8.87 30.25
C VAL A 735 6.83 9.01 29.09
N SER A 736 5.62 8.47 29.22
CA SER A 736 4.60 8.58 28.18
C SER A 736 4.17 10.03 27.92
N SER A 737 4.28 10.92 28.90
CA SER A 737 3.87 12.33 28.79
C SER A 737 4.98 13.28 28.33
N GLN A 738 6.24 12.85 28.32
CA GLN A 738 7.36 13.67 27.88
C GLN A 738 7.21 14.07 26.40
N PRO A 739 7.47 15.35 26.06
CA PRO A 739 7.51 15.78 24.67
C PRO A 739 8.65 15.06 23.96
N ARG A 740 8.36 14.46 22.81
CA ARG A 740 9.33 13.66 22.05
C ARG A 740 10.54 14.53 21.70
N THR A 741 11.73 14.13 22.16
CA THR A 741 12.99 14.68 21.65
C THR A 741 13.11 14.24 20.19
N PRO A 742 13.21 15.18 19.23
CA PRO A 742 13.29 14.82 17.82
C PRO A 742 14.56 14.02 17.55
N ILE A 743 14.42 12.94 16.77
CA ILE A 743 15.56 12.17 16.27
C ILE A 743 16.27 13.05 15.23
N GLN A 744 17.54 13.37 15.47
CA GLN A 744 18.45 13.72 14.37
C GLN A 744 18.83 12.38 13.74
N ARG A 745 18.17 11.99 12.64
CA ARG A 745 18.64 10.89 11.78
C ARG A 745 19.63 11.45 10.79
#